data_AF-A0A6A1UKZ3-F1
#
_entry.id   AF-A0A6A1UKZ3-F1
#
_cell.length_a   1.000
_cell.length_b   1.000
_cell.length_c   1.000
_cell.angle_alpha   90.00
_cell.angle_beta   90.00
_cell.angle_gamma   90.00
#
_symmetry.space_group_name_H-M   'P 1'
#
loop_
_entity.id
_entity.type
_entity.pdbx_description
1 polymer ?
#
loop_
_entity_poly.entity_id
_entity_poly.type
_entity_poly.pdbx_seq_one_letter_code
_entity_poly.pdbx_strand_id
1 'polypeptide(L)'
;MGKGTTGLYRFSRESPACYCQGLSGTSIMWSLRRAAYSFKRQGYCIEASRVFCVKPDNSGNVTGGRASICCPTQLRSTKFLSVKVFHNTPVLDRIVGSRCLCSLADARTNGEYPDVEDEVLEHETPALVEVIEENDAEEEGGEALASEPGLLDDGFSDNEKGEDSYSEKAYFKLCKAIMESQFHSVASVLDKWVEEGNDLDHFMIAKIIVILRKRRAYGKALKFSEWLETTKQLTLTERDYASRLDLIVKVKGIQTAEKYVESIPKPFKSELIYRTLLAGCVQCLNMKKAEAVFKKIRELELPITINACNQIIILYKRLDRRKIADMLLLMEVENVKPSLLTYRLLIDSKGESDDIVGMEQLFEIMKADGVLPDTNVLTTLAKHYLSGGFRNKAQTILEEIEEGKLKESLGARRALLPLYASLGSSDEVARIWRECGLDPTINECIAAIEAWGKLGQVEKAEAVFEMMLQKWKKLSSRHYSALLKVYVDHKLVTKGKELVTQMGDSGCWVGPLALDALVRLYLGAGDVEKADSILNKAAAAAQQNRMRPLYNTYMAVMKEYAKRGDIHNTEKLFHRMKQSRYITGRLKPFEFLIQAYIKAKAPAYGLRERMKAENVFPNKAFATQLSQADGFKENKFSEWLETTKQLTLTERDYASRLDLIVKVKGIQTAEKYVESIPKPFKSELIYRTLLAGCVQCLNMKKAEAVFKKIRELELPITINACNQIIILYKRLDRRKIADMLLLMEVENVKPSLLTYRLLIDSKGESDDIVGMEQLFEIMKADGVLPDTNVLTTLAKHYLSGGFRNKAQTILEEIEEGKLKESLGARRALLPLYASLGSSDEVARIWRECGLDPTINECIAAIEAWGKLGQVEKAEAVFEMMLQKWKKLSSRHYSALLKVYVDHKLVTKGKELVTRWEIAGLGWPTALDALVRLYLSGT
;
A
#
# COMPACT_ATOMS: atom_id res chain seq x y z
N MET A 1 54.86 34.31 39.39
CA MET A 1 54.21 32.98 39.23
C MET A 1 53.19 32.86 40.38
N GLY A 2 51.99 32.32 40.24
CA GLY A 2 51.31 31.80 39.04
C GLY A 2 49.77 31.81 39.18
N LYS A 3 49.09 31.80 38.03
CA LYS A 3 47.63 31.85 37.79
C LYS A 3 46.82 30.77 38.54
N GLY A 4 45.52 31.00 38.76
CA GLY A 4 44.61 29.90 39.17
C GLY A 4 43.13 30.21 39.53
N THR A 5 42.55 31.36 39.21
CA THR A 5 41.17 31.71 39.65
C THR A 5 40.06 31.24 38.70
N THR A 6 38.97 30.73 39.27
CA THR A 6 37.73 30.35 38.58
C THR A 6 36.80 31.54 38.32
N GLY A 7 35.99 31.47 37.26
CA GLY A 7 34.96 32.46 36.93
C GLY A 7 34.04 31.98 35.79
N LEU A 8 32.73 32.16 35.93
CA LEU A 8 31.75 31.73 34.93
C LEU A 8 31.67 32.70 33.75
N TYR A 9 31.39 32.20 32.54
CA TYR A 9 30.59 32.93 31.57
C TYR A 9 29.67 32.00 30.77
N ARG A 10 28.43 32.44 30.54
CA ARG A 10 27.54 31.91 29.50
C ARG A 10 28.01 32.43 28.14
N PHE A 11 27.79 31.65 27.07
CA PHE A 11 27.68 32.19 25.72
C PHE A 11 26.41 31.69 25.03
N SER A 12 25.85 32.55 24.18
CA SER A 12 24.58 32.39 23.48
C SER A 12 24.70 31.56 22.19
N ARG A 13 23.55 31.13 21.66
CA ARG A 13 23.46 30.62 20.28
C ARG A 13 23.56 31.78 19.30
N GLU A 14 24.47 31.67 18.34
CA GLU A 14 24.36 32.33 17.04
C GLU A 14 24.60 31.28 15.94
N SER A 15 23.90 31.43 14.82
CA SER A 15 23.95 30.47 13.70
C SER A 15 24.94 30.95 12.63
N PRO A 16 25.92 30.14 12.21
CA PRO A 16 26.75 30.49 11.06
C PRO A 16 25.95 30.28 9.76
N ALA A 17 25.67 31.36 9.04
CA ALA A 17 25.17 31.31 7.67
C ALA A 17 26.34 30.98 6.72
N CYS A 18 26.32 29.78 6.12
CA CYS A 18 27.34 29.38 5.15
C CYS A 18 27.07 30.01 3.77
N TYR A 19 27.94 30.92 3.34
CA TYR A 19 28.03 31.34 1.95
C TYR A 19 28.48 30.16 1.07
N CYS A 20 27.67 29.77 0.10
CA CYS A 20 28.03 28.77 -0.92
C CYS A 20 28.28 29.46 -2.26
N GLN A 21 29.56 29.76 -2.56
CA GLN A 21 30.00 30.11 -3.91
C GLN A 21 30.85 28.97 -4.48
N GLY A 22 30.51 28.50 -5.69
CA GLY A 22 31.38 27.64 -6.51
C GLY A 22 31.53 26.19 -6.04
N LEU A 23 30.45 25.39 -6.07
CA LEU A 23 30.56 23.93 -5.97
C LEU A 23 30.74 23.29 -7.36
N SER A 24 31.59 22.27 -7.45
CA SER A 24 31.72 21.43 -8.63
C SER A 24 30.58 20.41 -8.75
N GLY A 25 30.25 20.00 -9.99
CA GLY A 25 29.09 19.14 -10.27
C GLY A 25 29.07 17.79 -9.53
N THR A 26 30.23 17.28 -9.13
CA THR A 26 30.36 16.06 -8.30
C THR A 26 29.85 16.26 -6.87
N SER A 27 29.98 17.46 -6.29
CA SER A 27 29.48 17.78 -4.94
C SER A 27 27.95 17.87 -4.90
N ILE A 28 27.35 18.38 -5.98
CA ILE A 28 25.89 18.45 -6.18
C ILE A 28 25.30 17.04 -6.24
N MET A 29 25.78 16.20 -7.16
CA MET A 29 25.19 14.88 -7.37
C MET A 29 25.50 13.90 -6.22
N TRP A 30 26.61 14.09 -5.48
CA TRP A 30 26.81 13.45 -4.17
C TRP A 30 25.73 13.85 -3.14
N SER A 31 25.36 15.13 -3.11
CA SER A 31 24.31 15.65 -2.23
C SER A 31 22.93 15.10 -2.63
N LEU A 32 22.63 15.00 -3.93
CA LEU A 32 21.42 14.34 -4.43
C LEU A 32 21.36 12.85 -4.05
N ARG A 33 22.48 12.12 -4.18
CA ARG A 33 22.58 10.71 -3.73
C ARG A 33 22.37 10.56 -2.23
N ARG A 34 22.98 11.44 -1.42
CA ARG A 34 22.78 11.46 0.04
C ARG A 34 21.34 11.78 0.41
N ALA A 35 20.72 12.74 -0.28
CA ALA A 35 19.31 13.10 -0.10
C ALA A 35 18.38 11.96 -0.51
N ALA A 36 18.70 11.15 -1.53
CA ALA A 36 17.83 10.09 -2.04
C ALA A 36 17.57 8.95 -1.03
N TYR A 37 18.51 8.60 -0.16
CA TYR A 37 18.30 7.61 0.91
C TYR A 37 17.28 8.13 1.95
N SER A 38 16.38 7.28 2.45
CA SER A 38 15.39 7.67 3.48
C SER A 38 15.90 7.41 4.90
N PHE A 39 15.92 8.44 5.74
CA PHE A 39 16.53 8.42 7.08
C PHE A 39 15.61 7.85 8.18
N LYS A 40 15.01 6.67 7.97
CA LYS A 40 14.18 5.97 8.97
C LYS A 40 14.67 4.53 9.28
N ARG A 41 15.95 4.42 9.70
CA ARG A 41 16.50 3.48 10.73
C ARG A 41 18.05 3.45 10.72
N GLN A 42 18.68 4.33 11.51
CA GLN A 42 20.04 4.06 12.02
C GLN A 42 19.91 3.57 13.47
N GLY A 43 20.39 2.35 13.70
CA GLY A 43 20.46 1.73 15.02
C GLY A 43 21.69 0.82 15.08
N TYR A 44 22.80 1.39 15.53
CA TYR A 44 24.07 0.73 15.85
C TYR A 44 24.64 -0.25 14.81
N CYS A 45 25.50 0.28 13.93
CA CYS A 45 26.65 -0.47 13.41
C CYS A 45 27.92 0.23 13.91
N ILE A 46 28.71 -0.45 14.74
CA ILE A 46 30.06 -0.06 15.14
C ILE A 46 30.98 -1.20 14.71
N GLU A 47 31.99 -0.87 13.90
CA GLU A 47 33.14 -1.72 13.54
C GLU A 47 32.85 -3.04 12.77
N ALA A 48 33.75 -3.58 11.96
CA ALA A 48 35.03 -3.06 11.44
C ALA A 48 35.18 -3.40 9.95
N SER A 49 35.96 -2.59 9.22
CA SER A 49 36.37 -2.88 7.86
C SER A 49 37.57 -3.85 7.82
N ARG A 50 37.53 -4.86 6.95
CA ARG A 50 38.73 -5.52 6.43
C ARG A 50 38.62 -5.75 4.94
N VAL A 51 39.63 -5.25 4.22
CA VAL A 51 39.85 -5.46 2.79
C VAL A 51 40.49 -6.83 2.58
N PHE A 52 40.06 -7.57 1.55
CA PHE A 52 40.99 -8.38 0.75
C PHE A 52 40.43 -8.58 -0.67
N CYS A 53 41.27 -8.32 -1.66
CA CYS A 53 40.96 -8.51 -3.08
C CYS A 53 41.57 -9.83 -3.58
N VAL A 54 40.77 -10.74 -4.13
CA VAL A 54 41.27 -11.80 -5.05
C VAL A 54 40.25 -12.05 -6.17
N LYS A 55 40.77 -12.15 -7.39
CA LYS A 55 40.16 -12.68 -8.61
C LYS A 55 41.31 -13.10 -9.54
N PRO A 56 41.08 -14.03 -10.47
CA PRO A 56 40.51 -15.37 -10.33
C PRO A 56 41.60 -16.42 -10.63
N ASP A 57 41.28 -17.72 -10.74
CA ASP A 57 42.12 -18.60 -11.59
C ASP A 57 41.39 -19.84 -12.15
N ASN A 58 41.99 -20.49 -13.14
CA ASN A 58 41.38 -21.54 -13.98
C ASN A 58 41.90 -22.96 -13.72
N SER A 59 41.00 -23.95 -13.70
CA SER A 59 41.16 -25.37 -14.14
C SER A 59 39.97 -26.19 -13.64
N GLY A 60 39.61 -27.36 -14.18
CA GLY A 60 40.09 -28.08 -15.36
C GLY A 60 39.55 -29.53 -15.36
N ASN A 61 39.37 -30.13 -16.55
CA ASN A 61 38.82 -31.49 -16.81
C ASN A 61 37.28 -31.64 -16.54
N VAL A 62 36.38 -32.15 -17.41
CA VAL A 62 36.38 -33.03 -18.61
C VAL A 62 35.92 -34.48 -18.30
N THR A 63 35.18 -35.07 -19.26
CA THR A 63 34.41 -36.34 -19.23
C THR A 63 33.08 -36.27 -18.44
N GLY A 64 31.97 -36.86 -18.92
CA GLY A 64 31.70 -37.43 -20.25
C GLY A 64 30.36 -38.18 -20.31
N GLY A 65 29.59 -38.05 -21.41
CA GLY A 65 28.36 -38.84 -21.60
C GLY A 65 27.43 -38.32 -22.70
N ARG A 66 27.17 -39.12 -23.74
CA ARG A 66 26.19 -38.84 -24.83
C ARG A 66 24.97 -39.75 -24.70
N ALA A 67 23.77 -39.17 -24.76
CA ALA A 67 22.55 -39.79 -25.30
C ALA A 67 21.58 -38.63 -25.64
N SER A 68 21.28 -38.31 -26.90
CA SER A 68 20.54 -39.08 -27.92
C SER A 68 19.02 -38.84 -27.86
N ILE A 69 18.58 -37.84 -28.64
CA ILE A 69 17.45 -37.89 -29.59
C ILE A 69 16.25 -38.76 -29.18
N CYS A 70 15.09 -38.12 -28.96
CA CYS A 70 13.83 -38.64 -29.50
C CYS A 70 12.78 -37.53 -29.69
N CYS A 71 12.48 -37.17 -30.94
CA CYS A 71 11.22 -36.51 -31.29
C CYS A 71 10.18 -37.58 -31.64
N PRO A 72 8.89 -37.28 -31.48
CA PRO A 72 7.89 -37.73 -32.47
C PRO A 72 7.25 -36.54 -33.18
N THR A 73 7.20 -36.61 -34.51
CA THR A 73 6.45 -35.70 -35.38
C THR A 73 4.95 -36.08 -35.43
N GLN A 74 4.09 -35.11 -35.79
CA GLN A 74 2.87 -35.19 -36.65
C GLN A 74 2.02 -36.50 -36.67
N LEU A 75 0.68 -36.48 -36.79
CA LEU A 75 -0.05 -35.95 -37.96
C LEU A 75 -1.61 -36.02 -37.79
N ARG A 76 -2.35 -35.13 -38.46
CA ARG A 76 -3.78 -35.16 -38.94
C ARG A 76 -4.85 -36.09 -38.30
N SER A 77 -6.03 -35.51 -38.00
CA SER A 77 -7.30 -35.68 -38.79
C SER A 77 -8.47 -35.02 -38.01
N THR A 78 -9.20 -33.98 -38.42
CA THR A 78 -10.05 -33.68 -39.61
C THR A 78 -11.41 -34.39 -39.68
N LYS A 79 -12.43 -33.62 -40.16
CA LYS A 79 -13.84 -33.90 -40.56
C LYS A 79 -14.91 -33.35 -39.59
N PHE A 80 -15.73 -32.34 -39.96
CA PHE A 80 -16.90 -32.26 -40.90
C PHE A 80 -18.22 -32.76 -40.24
N LEU A 81 -19.44 -32.26 -40.55
CA LEU A 81 -19.91 -31.38 -41.65
C LEU A 81 -20.32 -29.93 -41.23
N SER A 82 -21.55 -29.47 -41.56
CA SER A 82 -21.95 -28.05 -41.82
C SER A 82 -23.47 -27.92 -42.15
N VAL A 83 -23.92 -26.83 -42.83
CA VAL A 83 -25.20 -26.70 -43.63
C VAL A 83 -26.51 -26.43 -42.81
N LYS A 84 -27.49 -25.55 -43.16
CA LYS A 84 -27.71 -24.53 -44.25
C LYS A 84 -28.94 -23.59 -43.97
N VAL A 85 -29.06 -22.48 -44.75
CA VAL A 85 -30.24 -21.58 -45.04
C VAL A 85 -31.00 -20.92 -43.85
N PHE A 86 -31.81 -19.83 -43.94
CA PHE A 86 -32.51 -18.99 -44.97
C PHE A 86 -32.64 -17.53 -44.41
N HIS A 87 -33.08 -16.41 -45.04
CA HIS A 87 -33.30 -15.91 -46.43
C HIS A 87 -33.38 -14.34 -46.42
N ASN A 88 -33.25 -13.69 -47.60
CA ASN A 88 -33.87 -12.43 -48.09
C ASN A 88 -33.70 -11.03 -47.43
N THR A 89 -33.11 -10.12 -48.23
CA THR A 89 -33.42 -8.68 -48.44
C THR A 89 -34.61 -8.51 -49.45
N PRO A 90 -34.98 -7.33 -50.04
CA PRO A 90 -34.61 -5.90 -49.88
C PRO A 90 -35.85 -4.98 -49.54
N VAL A 91 -35.86 -3.62 -49.60
CA VAL A 91 -35.99 -2.70 -50.78
C VAL A 91 -35.80 -1.20 -50.38
N LEU A 92 -35.64 -0.36 -51.42
CA LEU A 92 -35.49 1.10 -51.60
C LEU A 92 -36.55 2.03 -50.90
N ASP A 93 -36.49 3.38 -50.92
CA ASP A 93 -35.99 4.30 -51.97
C ASP A 93 -35.47 5.71 -51.55
N ARG A 94 -34.97 6.46 -52.55
CA ARG A 94 -34.44 7.84 -52.57
C ARG A 94 -35.58 8.88 -52.73
N ILE A 95 -35.31 10.20 -52.71
CA ILE A 95 -35.02 11.06 -53.90
C ILE A 95 -34.57 12.46 -53.39
N VAL A 96 -33.32 12.89 -53.64
CA VAL A 96 -32.83 13.90 -54.64
C VAL A 96 -33.12 15.39 -54.33
N GLY A 97 -32.05 16.22 -54.41
CA GLY A 97 -32.06 17.70 -54.38
C GLY A 97 -30.75 18.26 -53.79
N SER A 98 -29.68 18.63 -54.53
CA SER A 98 -29.54 19.62 -55.62
C SER A 98 -29.85 21.06 -55.13
N ARG A 99 -28.98 22.09 -55.23
CA ARG A 99 -27.61 22.25 -55.78
C ARG A 99 -27.13 23.69 -55.46
N CYS A 100 -25.80 23.93 -55.43
CA CYS A 100 -25.15 25.21 -55.86
C CYS A 100 -25.45 26.52 -55.07
N LEU A 101 -24.68 27.61 -55.15
CA LEU A 101 -23.28 27.89 -55.58
C LEU A 101 -22.78 29.20 -54.90
N CYS A 102 -21.46 29.33 -54.77
CA CYS A 102 -20.58 30.47 -55.15
C CYS A 102 -21.21 31.81 -55.64
N SER A 103 -20.55 32.99 -55.56
CA SER A 103 -19.21 33.43 -55.03
C SER A 103 -18.97 34.92 -55.34
N LEU A 104 -17.84 35.50 -54.84
CA LEU A 104 -17.19 36.77 -55.32
C LEU A 104 -17.95 38.08 -54.97
N ALA A 105 -17.32 39.26 -54.80
CA ALA A 105 -15.90 39.63 -54.61
C ALA A 105 -15.74 41.10 -54.07
N ASP A 106 -14.51 41.39 -53.63
CA ASP A 106 -13.79 42.70 -53.72
C ASP A 106 -14.06 43.92 -52.80
N ALA A 107 -12.96 44.70 -52.69
CA ALA A 107 -12.87 46.16 -52.43
C ALA A 107 -13.20 46.81 -51.06
N ARG A 108 -12.18 46.86 -50.20
CA ARG A 108 -11.59 48.06 -49.51
C ARG A 108 -12.39 48.98 -48.54
N THR A 109 -11.62 49.42 -47.54
CA THR A 109 -11.64 50.70 -46.78
C THR A 109 -12.70 50.97 -45.69
N ASN A 110 -12.15 51.21 -44.49
CA ASN A 110 -12.59 52.11 -43.40
C ASN A 110 -13.98 51.94 -42.76
N GLY A 111 -13.97 51.82 -41.42
CA GLY A 111 -15.02 52.40 -40.57
C GLY A 111 -15.70 51.44 -39.60
N GLU A 112 -15.52 51.74 -38.30
CA GLU A 112 -16.47 51.48 -37.20
C GLU A 112 -16.79 50.02 -36.79
N TYR A 113 -16.88 49.84 -35.46
CA TYR A 113 -17.40 48.66 -34.74
C TYR A 113 -18.95 48.68 -34.80
N PRO A 114 -19.70 47.54 -34.60
CA PRO A 114 -19.38 46.50 -33.60
C PRO A 114 -19.72 45.02 -33.97
N ASP A 115 -19.42 44.14 -33.01
CA ASP A 115 -20.00 42.82 -32.69
C ASP A 115 -20.47 41.85 -33.81
N VAL A 116 -19.78 40.71 -33.94
CA VAL A 116 -20.36 39.35 -33.80
C VAL A 116 -19.28 38.38 -33.24
N GLU A 117 -19.72 37.35 -32.53
CA GLU A 117 -18.93 36.26 -31.92
C GLU A 117 -18.11 35.43 -32.93
N ASP A 118 -16.84 35.12 -32.61
CA ASP A 118 -15.99 34.18 -33.36
C ASP A 118 -15.99 32.78 -32.68
N GLU A 119 -16.43 31.73 -33.39
CA GLU A 119 -16.36 30.34 -32.90
C GLU A 119 -14.92 29.77 -32.96
N VAL A 120 -14.07 30.13 -31.99
CA VAL A 120 -12.70 29.59 -31.91
C VAL A 120 -12.68 28.17 -31.33
N LEU A 121 -12.42 27.19 -32.20
CA LEU A 121 -12.23 25.77 -31.87
C LEU A 121 -10.83 25.47 -31.30
N GLU A 122 -10.59 25.82 -30.03
CA GLU A 122 -9.33 25.48 -29.36
C GLU A 122 -9.20 24.00 -28.94
N HIS A 123 -7.96 23.52 -28.83
CA HIS A 123 -7.63 22.10 -28.67
C HIS A 123 -7.59 21.61 -27.21
N GLU A 124 -8.35 20.56 -26.89
CA GLU A 124 -8.27 19.85 -25.61
C GLU A 124 -6.87 19.23 -25.36
N THR A 125 -6.14 19.75 -24.37
CA THR A 125 -4.96 19.07 -23.76
C THR A 125 -5.32 18.49 -22.38
N PRO A 126 -5.13 17.18 -22.12
CA PRO A 126 -5.69 16.53 -20.94
C PRO A 126 -4.75 16.51 -19.72
N ALA A 127 -4.67 17.61 -18.97
CA ALA A 127 -3.99 17.61 -17.66
C ALA A 127 -4.86 17.03 -16.51
N LEU A 128 -4.21 16.50 -15.46
CA LEU A 128 -4.85 15.92 -14.27
C LEU A 128 -5.22 16.98 -13.22
N VAL A 129 -6.07 16.60 -12.27
CA VAL A 129 -6.13 17.17 -10.92
C VAL A 129 -6.09 16.00 -9.95
N GLU A 130 -5.52 16.20 -8.75
CA GLU A 130 -5.41 15.18 -7.71
C GLU A 130 -6.13 15.65 -6.46
N VAL A 131 -7.06 14.81 -5.98
CA VAL A 131 -7.82 15.05 -4.74
C VAL A 131 -7.23 14.18 -3.63
N ILE A 132 -7.01 14.80 -2.47
CA ILE A 132 -6.47 14.18 -1.26
C ILE A 132 -7.51 13.18 -0.72
N GLU A 133 -7.06 11.99 -0.33
CA GLU A 133 -7.75 11.09 0.60
C GLU A 133 -6.75 10.75 1.72
N GLU A 134 -7.09 11.03 2.98
CA GLU A 134 -6.24 10.69 4.12
C GLU A 134 -6.49 9.25 4.60
N ASN A 135 -5.40 8.56 4.93
CA ASN A 135 -5.33 7.42 5.87
C ASN A 135 -6.28 6.22 5.65
N ASP A 136 -5.85 5.26 4.83
CA ASP A 136 -5.77 3.85 5.27
C ASP A 136 -4.78 3.07 4.40
N ALA A 137 -3.74 2.48 4.99
CA ALA A 137 -2.63 1.89 4.23
C ALA A 137 -2.95 0.47 3.71
N GLU A 138 -2.87 0.26 2.38
CA GLU A 138 -2.00 -0.76 1.72
C GLU A 138 -2.24 -0.87 0.19
N GLU A 139 -1.14 -0.86 -0.58
CA GLU A 139 -1.02 -0.81 -2.05
C GLU A 139 -1.84 0.30 -2.76
N GLU A 140 -1.15 1.36 -3.15
CA GLU A 140 -1.65 2.38 -4.08
C GLU A 140 -1.94 1.79 -5.46
N GLY A 141 -3.03 2.25 -6.08
CA GLY A 141 -3.36 1.95 -7.47
C GLY A 141 -2.45 2.72 -8.43
N GLY A 142 -1.20 2.27 -8.56
CA GLY A 142 -0.05 2.89 -9.24
C GLY A 142 -0.33 4.12 -10.10
N GLU A 143 -0.12 5.30 -9.49
CA GLU A 143 -0.26 6.65 -10.03
C GLU A 143 -0.09 6.73 -11.56
N ALA A 144 -1.08 7.29 -12.27
CA ALA A 144 -0.88 7.70 -13.64
C ALA A 144 -0.19 9.08 -13.66
N LEU A 145 1.10 9.13 -13.31
CA LEU A 145 1.98 10.25 -13.65
C LEU A 145 2.00 10.42 -15.17
N ALA A 146 1.05 11.21 -15.69
CA ALA A 146 0.87 11.45 -17.11
C ALA A 146 1.85 12.52 -17.62
N SER A 147 3.13 12.34 -17.28
CA SER A 147 4.17 12.56 -18.29
C SER A 147 3.99 11.46 -19.34
N GLU A 148 3.10 11.65 -20.31
CA GLU A 148 3.39 11.16 -21.65
C GLU A 148 4.49 12.09 -22.20
N PRO A 149 5.75 11.65 -22.37
CA PRO A 149 6.64 12.36 -23.24
C PRO A 149 6.05 12.17 -24.65
N GLY A 150 5.66 13.25 -25.31
CA GLY A 150 5.27 13.22 -26.71
C GLY A 150 6.48 12.92 -27.59
N LEU A 151 6.99 11.68 -27.59
CA LEU A 151 8.26 11.28 -28.21
C LEU A 151 8.35 11.56 -29.73
N LEU A 152 7.27 12.02 -30.35
CA LEU A 152 7.12 12.35 -31.77
C LEU A 152 6.24 13.61 -32.01
N ASP A 153 6.03 14.47 -31.00
CA ASP A 153 5.19 15.69 -31.12
C ASP A 153 6.02 17.00 -31.11
N ASP A 154 7.36 16.90 -31.01
CA ASP A 154 8.27 18.04 -31.18
C ASP A 154 8.42 18.44 -32.66
N GLY A 155 7.96 19.64 -33.00
CA GLY A 155 8.45 20.38 -34.17
C GLY A 155 7.56 20.37 -35.43
N PHE A 156 6.36 20.95 -35.33
CA PHE A 156 5.84 21.82 -36.40
C PHE A 156 5.30 23.10 -35.75
N SER A 157 5.92 24.24 -36.05
CA SER A 157 5.35 25.56 -35.77
C SER A 157 4.45 25.95 -36.94
N ASP A 158 3.17 26.24 -36.69
CA ASP A 158 2.25 26.74 -37.72
C ASP A 158 2.68 28.17 -38.12
N ASN A 159 3.56 28.27 -39.12
CA ASN A 159 4.12 29.55 -39.54
C ASN A 159 4.42 29.63 -41.05
N GLU A 160 3.67 28.88 -41.87
CA GLU A 160 3.57 29.11 -43.32
C GLU A 160 2.13 29.49 -43.68
N LYS A 161 1.92 30.78 -43.97
CA LYS A 161 0.67 31.27 -44.57
C LYS A 161 0.77 31.11 -46.10
N GLY A 162 0.40 29.94 -46.62
CA GLY A 162 0.38 29.68 -48.05
C GLY A 162 -0.34 28.39 -48.42
N GLU A 163 -1.31 28.52 -49.34
CA GLU A 163 -1.70 27.52 -50.35
C GLU A 163 -1.61 26.02 -50.00
N ASP A 164 -2.68 25.41 -49.44
CA ASP A 164 -3.32 24.24 -50.09
C ASP A 164 -4.68 23.79 -49.50
N SER A 165 -5.80 24.40 -49.92
CA SER A 165 -7.15 24.05 -49.38
C SER A 165 -7.73 22.71 -49.86
N TYR A 166 -6.97 21.97 -50.69
CA TYR A 166 -7.36 20.67 -51.26
C TYR A 166 -6.84 19.50 -50.42
N SER A 167 -5.55 19.53 -50.05
CA SER A 167 -4.88 18.52 -49.21
C SER A 167 -5.60 18.31 -47.87
N GLU A 168 -6.00 19.40 -47.21
CA GLU A 168 -6.69 19.35 -45.92
C GLU A 168 -8.01 18.56 -45.97
N LYS A 169 -8.79 18.78 -47.03
CA LYS A 169 -10.07 18.07 -47.25
C LYS A 169 -9.86 16.60 -47.63
N ALA A 170 -8.70 16.24 -48.19
CA ALA A 170 -8.37 14.86 -48.53
C ALA A 170 -8.08 14.02 -47.28
N TYR A 171 -7.21 14.49 -46.37
CA TYR A 171 -6.87 13.70 -45.17
C TYR A 171 -8.04 13.54 -44.21
N PHE A 172 -8.92 14.55 -44.08
CA PHE A 172 -10.13 14.41 -43.25
C PHE A 172 -11.12 13.38 -43.80
N LYS A 173 -11.29 13.29 -45.13
CA LYS A 173 -12.09 12.24 -45.78
C LYS A 173 -11.52 10.85 -45.49
N LEU A 174 -10.22 10.64 -45.71
CA LEU A 174 -9.58 9.34 -45.47
C LEU A 174 -9.60 8.96 -43.98
N CYS A 175 -9.31 9.90 -43.06
CA CYS A 175 -9.48 9.70 -41.63
C CYS A 175 -10.91 9.27 -41.27
N LYS A 176 -11.93 9.89 -41.86
CA LYS A 176 -13.34 9.54 -41.63
C LYS A 176 -13.65 8.12 -42.13
N ALA A 177 -13.26 7.78 -43.37
CA ALA A 177 -13.42 6.44 -43.93
C ALA A 177 -12.69 5.36 -43.10
N ILE A 178 -11.46 5.61 -42.67
CA ILE A 178 -10.70 4.74 -41.77
C ILE A 178 -11.42 4.61 -40.42
N MET A 179 -12.01 5.68 -39.86
CA MET A 179 -12.73 5.63 -38.58
C MET A 179 -14.06 4.86 -38.68
N GLU A 180 -14.79 4.97 -39.79
CA GLU A 180 -16.08 4.31 -40.03
C GLU A 180 -15.95 2.83 -40.45
N SER A 181 -14.82 2.44 -41.04
CA SER A 181 -14.58 1.07 -41.52
C SER A 181 -14.56 -0.03 -40.42
N GLN A 182 -14.75 -1.29 -40.82
CA GLN A 182 -14.56 -2.42 -39.91
C GLN A 182 -13.07 -2.73 -39.69
N PHE A 183 -12.72 -3.31 -38.54
CA PHE A 183 -11.30 -3.49 -38.14
C PHE A 183 -10.46 -4.33 -39.12
N HIS A 184 -11.07 -5.19 -39.93
CA HIS A 184 -10.36 -5.93 -40.99
C HIS A 184 -10.35 -5.22 -42.34
N SER A 185 -11.32 -4.33 -42.62
CA SER A 185 -11.42 -3.65 -43.93
C SER A 185 -10.59 -2.36 -44.04
N VAL A 186 -9.72 -2.08 -43.07
CA VAL A 186 -8.80 -0.91 -43.11
C VAL A 186 -7.87 -0.98 -44.32
N ALA A 187 -7.28 -2.15 -44.61
CA ALA A 187 -6.44 -2.34 -45.79
C ALA A 187 -7.22 -2.07 -47.09
N SER A 188 -8.35 -2.75 -47.29
CA SER A 188 -9.21 -2.57 -48.48
C SER A 188 -9.76 -1.16 -48.69
N VAL A 189 -9.80 -0.31 -47.65
CA VAL A 189 -10.15 1.11 -47.78
C VAL A 189 -8.96 1.95 -48.27
N LEU A 190 -7.73 1.54 -47.94
CA LEU A 190 -6.49 2.16 -48.42
C LEU A 190 -6.16 1.69 -49.84
N ASP A 191 -6.31 0.39 -50.12
CA ASP A 191 -6.18 -0.19 -51.46
C ASP A 191 -7.10 0.57 -52.44
N LYS A 192 -8.38 0.72 -52.09
CA LYS A 192 -9.36 1.47 -52.88
C LYS A 192 -9.06 2.97 -53.01
N TRP A 193 -8.45 3.59 -51.99
CA TRP A 193 -8.06 5.01 -52.04
C TRP A 193 -6.93 5.25 -53.06
N VAL A 194 -5.99 4.29 -53.18
CA VAL A 194 -4.93 4.29 -54.18
C VAL A 194 -5.46 3.91 -55.57
N GLU A 195 -6.38 2.95 -55.67
CA GLU A 195 -7.10 2.62 -56.93
C GLU A 195 -7.90 3.82 -57.46
N GLU A 196 -8.41 4.69 -56.59
CA GLU A 196 -9.05 5.96 -56.93
C GLU A 196 -8.07 7.07 -57.36
N GLY A 197 -6.75 6.79 -57.40
CA GLY A 197 -5.72 7.70 -57.91
C GLY A 197 -5.29 8.79 -56.93
N ASN A 198 -5.49 8.60 -55.63
CA ASN A 198 -5.09 9.57 -54.60
C ASN A 198 -3.73 9.19 -53.99
N ASP A 199 -2.75 10.09 -54.11
CA ASP A 199 -1.44 9.92 -53.45
C ASP A 199 -1.54 10.04 -51.91
N LEU A 200 -0.57 9.42 -51.23
CA LEU A 200 -0.42 9.45 -49.77
C LEU A 200 0.94 10.03 -49.38
N ASP A 201 1.01 11.35 -49.30
CA ASP A 201 2.21 12.06 -48.85
C ASP A 201 2.56 11.78 -47.37
N HIS A 202 3.84 11.97 -47.01
CA HIS A 202 4.36 11.80 -45.65
C HIS A 202 3.65 12.69 -44.63
N PHE A 203 3.32 13.95 -44.98
CA PHE A 203 2.55 14.86 -44.13
C PHE A 203 1.13 14.35 -43.87
N MET A 204 0.47 13.83 -44.91
CA MET A 204 -0.86 13.22 -44.82
C MET A 204 -0.84 11.99 -43.91
N ILE A 205 0.15 11.12 -44.07
CA ILE A 205 0.37 9.93 -43.23
C ILE A 205 0.62 10.33 -41.76
N ALA A 206 1.48 11.31 -41.51
CA ALA A 206 1.77 11.81 -40.16
C ALA A 206 0.51 12.38 -39.49
N LYS A 207 -0.23 13.28 -40.17
CA LYS A 207 -1.49 13.84 -39.66
C LYS A 207 -2.53 12.74 -39.39
N ILE A 208 -2.68 11.74 -40.26
CA ILE A 208 -3.59 10.59 -40.04
C ILE A 208 -3.18 9.77 -38.82
N ILE A 209 -1.90 9.43 -38.66
CA ILE A 209 -1.40 8.67 -37.50
C ILE A 209 -1.59 9.48 -36.19
N VAL A 210 -1.35 10.79 -36.20
CA VAL A 210 -1.60 11.68 -35.06
C VAL A 210 -3.09 11.73 -34.72
N ILE A 211 -3.99 11.91 -35.70
CA ILE A 211 -5.45 11.93 -35.48
C ILE A 211 -5.94 10.59 -34.91
N LEU A 212 -5.47 9.46 -35.44
CA LEU A 212 -5.84 8.13 -34.93
C LEU A 212 -5.27 7.87 -33.54
N ARG A 213 -4.07 8.37 -33.20
CA ARG A 213 -3.49 8.29 -31.84
C ARG A 213 -4.25 9.18 -30.86
N LYS A 214 -4.54 10.45 -31.20
CA LYS A 214 -5.38 11.37 -30.40
C LYS A 214 -6.78 10.78 -30.14
N ARG A 215 -7.39 10.12 -31.13
CA ARG A 215 -8.67 9.38 -30.99
C ARG A 215 -8.55 7.99 -30.34
N ARG A 216 -7.37 7.63 -29.79
CA ARG A 216 -7.05 6.33 -29.16
C ARG A 216 -7.34 5.09 -30.02
N ALA A 217 -7.41 5.26 -31.34
CA ALA A 217 -7.73 4.22 -32.32
C ALA A 217 -6.51 3.36 -32.69
N TYR A 218 -5.65 3.04 -31.72
CA TYR A 218 -4.32 2.47 -31.93
C TYR A 218 -4.31 1.20 -32.80
N GLY A 219 -5.33 0.34 -32.69
CA GLY A 219 -5.45 -0.85 -33.55
C GLY A 219 -5.67 -0.53 -35.04
N LYS A 220 -6.37 0.56 -35.36
CA LYS A 220 -6.55 1.02 -36.76
C LYS A 220 -5.28 1.72 -37.25
N ALA A 221 -4.65 2.55 -36.42
CA ALA A 221 -3.36 3.17 -36.73
C ALA A 221 -2.26 2.12 -36.97
N LEU A 222 -2.22 1.04 -36.18
CA LEU A 222 -1.27 -0.05 -36.39
C LEU A 222 -1.48 -0.69 -37.76
N LYS A 223 -2.72 -1.00 -38.16
CA LYS A 223 -3.01 -1.57 -39.48
C LYS A 223 -2.66 -0.63 -40.64
N PHE A 224 -2.88 0.67 -40.47
CA PHE A 224 -2.42 1.69 -41.43
C PHE A 224 -0.89 1.64 -41.57
N SER A 225 -0.15 1.60 -40.46
CA SER A 225 1.32 1.47 -40.47
C SER A 225 1.86 0.09 -40.91
N GLU A 226 1.04 -0.97 -40.84
CA GLU A 226 1.35 -2.30 -41.37
C GLU A 226 1.19 -2.33 -42.89
N TRP A 227 0.10 -1.74 -43.41
CA TRP A 227 -0.17 -1.61 -44.83
C TRP A 227 0.93 -0.81 -45.58
N LEU A 228 1.36 0.33 -45.01
CA LEU A 228 2.42 1.18 -45.58
C LEU A 228 3.77 0.45 -45.78
N GLU A 229 4.12 -0.50 -44.92
CA GLU A 229 5.35 -1.31 -45.07
C GLU A 229 5.17 -2.44 -46.11
N THR A 230 3.94 -2.93 -46.31
CA THR A 230 3.65 -3.96 -47.32
C THR A 230 3.57 -3.42 -48.75
N THR A 231 3.08 -2.19 -48.95
CA THR A 231 3.01 -1.58 -50.30
C THR A 231 4.35 -1.08 -50.82
N LYS A 232 5.30 -0.75 -49.93
CA LYS A 232 6.66 -0.27 -50.24
C LYS A 232 6.74 1.00 -51.12
N GLN A 233 5.64 1.74 -51.26
CA GLN A 233 5.58 2.96 -52.09
C GLN A 233 6.36 4.14 -51.51
N LEU A 234 6.83 4.06 -50.25
CA LEU A 234 7.48 5.15 -49.52
C LEU A 234 8.75 4.68 -48.81
N THR A 235 9.74 5.56 -48.73
CA THR A 235 10.95 5.36 -47.93
C THR A 235 10.63 5.63 -46.45
N LEU A 236 10.43 4.56 -45.68
CA LEU A 236 10.18 4.65 -44.24
C LEU A 236 11.33 5.33 -43.49
N THR A 237 11.01 6.35 -42.71
CA THR A 237 11.95 7.06 -41.85
C THR A 237 12.09 6.40 -40.48
N GLU A 238 13.11 6.81 -39.73
CA GLU A 238 13.29 6.44 -38.32
C GLU A 238 12.08 6.79 -37.44
N ARG A 239 11.43 7.94 -37.71
CA ARG A 239 10.20 8.38 -37.03
C ARG A 239 9.03 7.44 -37.30
N ASP A 240 8.92 6.90 -38.51
CA ASP A 240 7.86 5.97 -38.89
C ASP A 240 8.02 4.64 -38.14
N TYR A 241 9.25 4.09 -38.12
CA TYR A 241 9.59 2.90 -37.31
C TYR A 241 9.31 3.11 -35.81
N ALA A 242 9.66 4.28 -35.26
CA ALA A 242 9.35 4.63 -33.87
C ALA A 242 7.84 4.73 -33.61
N SER A 243 7.08 5.37 -34.50
CA SER A 243 5.62 5.53 -34.38
C SER A 243 4.91 4.16 -34.38
N ARG A 244 5.37 3.26 -35.24
CA ARG A 244 4.84 1.89 -35.34
C ARG A 244 5.25 1.05 -34.13
N LEU A 245 6.43 1.27 -33.55
CA LEU A 245 6.85 0.60 -32.32
C LEU A 245 5.95 0.96 -31.13
N ASP A 246 5.61 2.24 -30.95
CA ASP A 246 4.62 2.71 -29.95
C ASP A 246 3.26 2.02 -30.14
N LEU A 247 2.78 1.94 -31.40
CA LEU A 247 1.52 1.26 -31.74
C LEU A 247 1.58 -0.25 -31.48
N ILE A 248 2.71 -0.92 -31.74
CA ILE A 248 2.91 -2.34 -31.43
C ILE A 248 2.90 -2.57 -29.92
N VAL A 249 3.57 -1.73 -29.12
CA VAL A 249 3.50 -1.82 -27.65
C VAL A 249 2.05 -1.66 -27.16
N LYS A 250 1.33 -0.65 -27.64
CA LYS A 250 -0.04 -0.32 -27.21
C LYS A 250 -1.11 -1.33 -27.64
N VAL A 251 -0.89 -2.09 -28.72
CA VAL A 251 -1.89 -3.03 -29.28
C VAL A 251 -1.52 -4.50 -29.11
N LYS A 252 -0.24 -4.87 -29.26
CA LYS A 252 0.25 -6.25 -29.26
C LYS A 252 1.18 -6.57 -28.06
N GLY A 253 1.76 -5.54 -27.44
CA GLY A 253 2.57 -5.65 -26.23
C GLY A 253 4.08 -5.78 -26.46
N ILE A 254 4.84 -5.59 -25.38
CA ILE A 254 6.31 -5.44 -25.43
C ILE A 254 7.02 -6.64 -26.06
N GLN A 255 6.57 -7.87 -25.83
CA GLN A 255 7.19 -9.08 -26.41
C GLN A 255 7.16 -9.11 -27.95
N THR A 256 6.16 -8.47 -28.56
CA THR A 256 6.11 -8.28 -30.02
C THR A 256 6.87 -7.04 -30.48
N ALA A 257 6.97 -6.02 -29.63
CA ALA A 257 7.77 -4.82 -29.89
C ALA A 257 9.28 -5.13 -29.93
N GLU A 258 9.78 -5.94 -28.99
CA GLU A 258 11.18 -6.41 -28.97
C GLU A 258 11.54 -7.15 -30.27
N LYS A 259 10.68 -8.07 -30.73
CA LYS A 259 10.84 -8.78 -32.01
C LYS A 259 10.78 -7.84 -33.22
N TYR A 260 10.00 -6.76 -33.16
CA TYR A 260 9.99 -5.76 -34.23
C TYR A 260 11.30 -4.96 -34.26
N VAL A 261 11.87 -4.61 -33.11
CA VAL A 261 13.21 -3.99 -33.01
C VAL A 261 14.31 -4.92 -33.50
N GLU A 262 14.13 -6.24 -33.46
CA GLU A 262 15.02 -7.18 -34.15
C GLU A 262 14.91 -7.08 -35.67
N SER A 263 13.70 -6.96 -36.23
CA SER A 263 13.45 -6.84 -37.69
C SER A 263 13.76 -5.49 -38.34
N ILE A 264 13.80 -4.38 -37.57
CA ILE A 264 14.17 -3.04 -38.11
C ILE A 264 15.57 -3.10 -38.77
N PRO A 265 15.84 -2.40 -39.90
CA PRO A 265 17.18 -2.34 -40.49
C PRO A 265 18.20 -1.66 -39.55
N LYS A 266 19.45 -2.15 -39.54
CA LYS A 266 20.54 -1.61 -38.69
C LYS A 266 20.64 -0.06 -38.65
N PRO A 267 20.64 0.70 -39.77
CA PRO A 267 20.80 2.16 -39.72
C PRO A 267 19.67 2.89 -38.98
N PHE A 268 18.50 2.27 -38.83
CA PHE A 268 17.37 2.87 -38.11
C PHE A 268 17.27 2.41 -36.64
N LYS A 269 18.25 1.66 -36.10
CA LYS A 269 18.27 1.23 -34.68
C LYS A 269 18.92 2.27 -33.76
N SER A 270 18.47 3.52 -33.89
CA SER A 270 18.96 4.68 -33.16
C SER A 270 18.54 4.69 -31.68
N GLU A 271 18.96 5.72 -30.96
CA GLU A 271 18.43 6.06 -29.63
C GLU A 271 16.88 6.16 -29.64
N LEU A 272 16.27 6.76 -30.67
CA LEU A 272 14.82 6.98 -30.74
C LEU A 272 14.02 5.68 -30.62
N ILE A 273 14.48 4.60 -31.25
CA ILE A 273 13.85 3.27 -31.19
C ILE A 273 13.91 2.70 -29.78
N TYR A 274 15.08 2.73 -29.13
CA TYR A 274 15.23 2.19 -27.78
C TYR A 274 14.59 3.09 -26.72
N ARG A 275 14.59 4.41 -26.90
CA ARG A 275 13.86 5.42 -26.10
C ARG A 275 12.35 5.18 -26.14
N THR A 276 11.82 4.84 -27.32
CA THR A 276 10.40 4.51 -27.51
C THR A 276 10.05 3.15 -26.90
N LEU A 277 10.90 2.13 -27.07
CA LEU A 277 10.73 0.83 -26.43
C LEU A 277 10.77 0.94 -24.90
N LEU A 278 11.68 1.77 -24.36
CA LEU A 278 11.82 2.03 -22.93
C LEU A 278 10.56 2.68 -22.34
N ALA A 279 10.06 3.77 -22.95
CA ALA A 279 8.81 4.40 -22.51
C ALA A 279 7.62 3.41 -22.57
N GLY A 280 7.59 2.53 -23.58
CA GLY A 280 6.65 1.42 -23.64
C GLY A 280 6.78 0.43 -22.47
N CYS A 281 8.00 0.10 -22.06
CA CYS A 281 8.27 -0.73 -20.87
C CYS A 281 7.81 -0.06 -19.57
N VAL A 282 8.00 1.25 -19.45
CA VAL A 282 7.52 2.07 -18.31
C VAL A 282 5.99 2.12 -18.26
N GLN A 283 5.33 2.34 -19.41
CA GLN A 283 3.86 2.39 -19.50
C GLN A 283 3.20 1.06 -19.07
N CYS A 284 3.83 -0.09 -19.36
CA CYS A 284 3.36 -1.40 -18.88
C CYS A 284 3.94 -1.81 -17.50
N LEU A 285 4.61 -0.91 -16.77
CA LEU A 285 5.22 -1.15 -15.45
C LEU A 285 6.19 -2.37 -15.39
N ASN A 286 6.92 -2.65 -16.46
CA ASN A 286 7.78 -3.83 -16.55
C ASN A 286 9.26 -3.50 -16.24
N MET A 287 9.59 -3.41 -14.94
CA MET A 287 10.95 -3.14 -14.44
C MET A 287 12.03 -3.97 -15.14
N LYS A 288 11.91 -5.30 -15.17
CA LYS A 288 12.94 -6.19 -15.74
C LYS A 288 13.20 -5.93 -17.22
N LYS A 289 12.17 -5.56 -18.00
CA LYS A 289 12.33 -5.21 -19.42
C LYS A 289 12.89 -3.81 -19.61
N ALA A 290 12.44 -2.83 -18.81
CA ALA A 290 12.99 -1.48 -18.85
C ALA A 290 14.50 -1.47 -18.50
N GLU A 291 14.90 -2.17 -17.44
CA GLU A 291 16.31 -2.35 -17.05
C GLU A 291 17.13 -3.03 -18.16
N ALA A 292 16.58 -4.07 -18.81
CA ALA A 292 17.25 -4.76 -19.92
C ALA A 292 17.39 -3.87 -21.17
N VAL A 293 16.36 -3.09 -21.52
CA VAL A 293 16.41 -2.13 -22.63
C VAL A 293 17.40 -1.00 -22.33
N PHE A 294 17.41 -0.47 -21.10
CA PHE A 294 18.36 0.56 -20.68
C PHE A 294 19.81 0.05 -20.67
N LYS A 295 20.03 -1.19 -20.22
CA LYS A 295 21.34 -1.86 -20.35
C LYS A 295 21.75 -2.00 -21.81
N LYS A 296 20.81 -2.31 -22.71
CA LYS A 296 21.06 -2.45 -24.15
C LYS A 296 21.37 -1.13 -24.85
N ILE A 297 20.86 0.02 -24.37
CA ILE A 297 21.28 1.35 -24.84
C ILE A 297 22.79 1.53 -24.58
N ARG A 298 23.25 1.19 -23.36
CA ARG A 298 24.67 1.27 -22.97
C ARG A 298 25.56 0.27 -23.74
N GLU A 299 25.09 -0.96 -23.94
CA GLU A 299 25.80 -2.00 -24.72
C GLU A 299 25.92 -1.69 -26.22
N LEU A 300 25.13 -0.74 -26.73
CA LEU A 300 25.17 -0.27 -28.12
C LEU A 300 25.88 1.10 -28.25
N GLU A 301 26.50 1.59 -27.17
CA GLU A 301 27.19 2.89 -27.10
C GLU A 301 26.30 4.08 -27.54
N LEU A 302 24.97 3.94 -27.37
CA LEU A 302 23.99 4.97 -27.67
C LEU A 302 23.93 6.03 -26.55
N PRO A 303 23.69 7.32 -26.89
CA PRO A 303 23.71 8.40 -25.90
C PRO A 303 22.63 8.20 -24.84
N ILE A 304 23.04 8.25 -23.57
CA ILE A 304 22.14 8.13 -22.42
C ILE A 304 21.48 9.48 -22.17
N THR A 305 20.32 9.71 -22.78
CA THR A 305 19.62 10.99 -22.64
C THR A 305 18.93 11.14 -21.27
N ILE A 306 18.79 12.40 -20.83
CA ILE A 306 18.03 12.78 -19.63
C ILE A 306 16.59 12.26 -19.65
N ASN A 307 15.99 12.12 -20.85
CA ASN A 307 14.67 11.51 -21.00
C ASN A 307 14.68 10.00 -20.67
N ALA A 308 15.68 9.25 -21.14
CA ALA A 308 15.81 7.83 -20.80
C ALA A 308 16.04 7.65 -19.28
N CYS A 309 16.83 8.52 -18.66
CA CYS A 309 17.03 8.56 -17.20
C CYS A 309 15.70 8.84 -16.47
N ASN A 310 14.97 9.88 -16.85
CA ASN A 310 13.68 10.24 -16.25
C ASN A 310 12.62 9.14 -16.42
N GLN A 311 12.62 8.42 -17.54
CA GLN A 311 11.75 7.24 -17.73
C GLN A 311 12.05 6.12 -16.73
N ILE A 312 13.32 5.83 -16.44
CA ILE A 312 13.71 4.88 -15.38
C ILE A 312 13.34 5.42 -13.99
N ILE A 313 13.53 6.71 -13.70
CA ILE A 313 13.17 7.33 -12.43
C ILE A 313 11.65 7.25 -12.18
N ILE A 314 10.82 7.53 -13.19
CA ILE A 314 9.35 7.36 -13.12
C ILE A 314 8.97 5.90 -12.79
N LEU A 315 9.67 4.93 -13.38
CA LEU A 315 9.41 3.51 -13.12
C LEU A 315 9.84 3.08 -11.71
N TYR A 316 10.99 3.58 -11.24
CA TYR A 316 11.47 3.32 -9.88
C TYR A 316 10.59 4.02 -8.82
N LYS A 317 10.16 5.26 -9.04
CA LYS A 317 9.18 5.97 -8.17
C LYS A 317 7.95 5.10 -7.87
N ARG A 318 7.43 4.45 -8.91
CA ARG A 318 6.19 3.64 -8.89
C ARG A 318 6.36 2.18 -8.45
N LEU A 319 7.58 1.66 -8.32
CA LEU A 319 7.83 0.22 -8.06
C LEU A 319 8.91 -0.09 -7.01
N ASP A 320 10.00 0.68 -6.96
CA ASP A 320 11.09 0.54 -5.97
C ASP A 320 11.87 1.86 -5.86
N ARG A 321 11.40 2.76 -4.99
CA ARG A 321 12.00 4.09 -4.76
C ARG A 321 13.49 4.03 -4.36
N ARG A 322 14.01 2.88 -3.93
CA ARG A 322 15.41 2.72 -3.48
C ARG A 322 16.40 2.84 -4.64
N LYS A 323 16.05 2.31 -5.81
CA LYS A 323 16.90 2.32 -7.02
C LYS A 323 17.10 3.70 -7.65
N ILE A 324 16.36 4.71 -7.17
CA ILE A 324 16.54 6.11 -7.61
C ILE A 324 17.96 6.58 -7.30
N ALA A 325 18.53 6.21 -6.14
CA ALA A 325 19.92 6.55 -5.79
C ALA A 325 20.95 5.95 -6.75
N ASP A 326 20.73 4.70 -7.20
CA ASP A 326 21.60 4.03 -8.18
C ASP A 326 21.52 4.71 -9.56
N MET A 327 20.33 5.17 -9.95
CA MET A 327 20.14 5.92 -11.20
C MET A 327 20.80 7.30 -11.16
N LEU A 328 20.74 8.01 -10.03
CA LEU A 328 21.46 9.28 -9.86
C LEU A 328 22.98 9.10 -9.88
N LEU A 329 23.49 8.00 -9.29
CA LEU A 329 24.91 7.63 -9.40
C LEU A 329 25.32 7.39 -10.86
N LEU A 330 24.47 6.71 -11.63
CA LEU A 330 24.73 6.49 -13.05
C LEU A 330 24.69 7.81 -13.85
N MET A 331 23.76 8.72 -13.55
CA MET A 331 23.74 10.06 -14.14
C MET A 331 25.03 10.85 -13.85
N GLU A 332 25.65 10.67 -12.67
CA GLU A 332 26.96 11.26 -12.36
C GLU A 332 28.07 10.72 -13.26
N VAL A 333 28.17 9.38 -13.37
CA VAL A 333 29.22 8.68 -14.13
C VAL A 333 29.14 9.01 -15.63
N GLU A 334 27.92 9.08 -16.16
CA GLU A 334 27.63 9.37 -17.56
C GLU A 334 27.54 10.89 -17.85
N ASN A 335 27.86 11.75 -16.86
CA ASN A 335 27.84 13.22 -16.91
C ASN A 335 26.49 13.85 -17.33
N VAL A 336 25.38 13.17 -17.07
CA VAL A 336 24.01 13.62 -17.40
C VAL A 336 23.49 14.53 -16.27
N LYS A 337 23.42 15.84 -16.53
CA LYS A 337 22.83 16.80 -15.56
C LYS A 337 21.32 16.52 -15.35
N PRO A 338 20.80 16.61 -14.10
CA PRO A 338 19.36 16.59 -13.85
C PRO A 338 18.63 17.74 -14.56
N SER A 339 17.38 17.52 -14.95
CA SER A 339 16.50 18.59 -15.45
C SER A 339 15.43 18.96 -14.42
N LEU A 340 14.67 20.03 -14.69
CA LEU A 340 13.50 20.43 -13.88
C LEU A 340 12.52 19.26 -13.63
N LEU A 341 12.30 18.41 -14.64
CA LEU A 341 11.47 17.20 -14.48
C LEU A 341 12.12 16.16 -13.55
N THR A 342 13.45 16.00 -13.60
CA THR A 342 14.19 15.14 -12.67
C THR A 342 14.04 15.65 -11.24
N TYR A 343 14.30 16.95 -11.02
CA TYR A 343 14.14 17.58 -9.71
C TYR A 343 12.72 17.45 -9.17
N ARG A 344 11.70 17.73 -10.00
CA ARG A 344 10.29 17.50 -9.65
C ARG A 344 10.04 16.06 -9.19
N LEU A 345 10.49 15.05 -9.94
CA LEU A 345 10.30 13.64 -9.59
C LEU A 345 10.99 13.24 -8.28
N LEU A 346 12.15 13.81 -7.97
CA LEU A 346 12.86 13.56 -6.71
C LEU A 346 12.17 14.23 -5.51
N ILE A 347 11.75 15.48 -5.66
CA ILE A 347 10.99 16.25 -4.66
C ILE A 347 9.66 15.53 -4.34
N ASP A 348 8.92 15.13 -5.38
CA ASP A 348 7.65 14.42 -5.28
C ASP A 348 7.81 13.07 -4.57
N SER A 349 8.80 12.27 -4.99
CA SER A 349 9.16 10.99 -4.35
C SER A 349 9.65 11.14 -2.90
N LYS A 350 10.02 12.35 -2.45
CA LYS A 350 10.43 12.63 -1.07
C LYS A 350 9.26 13.06 -0.19
N GLY A 351 8.36 13.91 -0.70
CA GLY A 351 7.08 14.20 -0.07
C GLY A 351 6.26 12.94 0.22
N GLU A 352 6.14 12.04 -0.76
CA GLU A 352 5.53 10.70 -0.63
C GLU A 352 6.24 9.74 0.34
N SER A 353 7.40 10.12 0.87
CA SER A 353 8.14 9.35 1.87
C SER A 353 8.09 9.97 3.27
N ASP A 354 7.33 11.07 3.45
CA ASP A 354 7.31 11.87 4.68
C ASP A 354 8.73 12.29 5.09
N ASP A 355 9.46 12.86 4.11
CA ASP A 355 10.83 13.34 4.22
C ASP A 355 10.92 14.80 3.73
N ILE A 356 10.18 15.67 4.41
CA ILE A 356 10.08 17.10 4.13
C ILE A 356 11.46 17.78 4.19
N VAL A 357 12.38 17.30 5.05
CA VAL A 357 13.75 17.83 5.15
C VAL A 357 14.58 17.45 3.91
N GLY A 358 14.48 16.21 3.41
CA GLY A 358 15.08 15.82 2.14
C GLY A 358 14.47 16.55 0.94
N MET A 359 13.16 16.81 0.98
CA MET A 359 12.45 17.59 -0.03
C MET A 359 12.94 19.06 -0.09
N GLU A 360 13.09 19.71 1.06
CA GLU A 360 13.66 21.06 1.18
C GLU A 360 15.11 21.13 0.66
N GLN A 361 15.94 20.14 0.99
CA GLN A 361 17.32 20.05 0.50
C GLN A 361 17.37 19.92 -1.03
N LEU A 362 16.50 19.11 -1.64
CA LEU A 362 16.42 18.97 -3.10
C LEU A 362 15.99 20.27 -3.79
N PHE A 363 15.10 21.05 -3.18
CA PHE A 363 14.66 22.34 -3.72
C PHE A 363 15.76 23.40 -3.70
N GLU A 364 16.53 23.49 -2.61
CA GLU A 364 17.67 24.42 -2.55
C GLU A 364 18.85 23.97 -3.42
N ILE A 365 19.09 22.66 -3.59
CA ILE A 365 20.07 22.17 -4.58
C ILE A 365 19.62 22.51 -6.01
N MET A 366 18.33 22.37 -6.35
CA MET A 366 17.79 22.78 -7.65
C MET A 366 18.06 24.26 -7.97
N LYS A 367 17.84 25.16 -6.98
CA LYS A 367 18.18 26.58 -7.09
C LYS A 367 19.68 26.81 -7.26
N ALA A 368 20.52 26.11 -6.48
CA ALA A 368 21.98 26.21 -6.56
C ALA A 368 22.55 25.73 -7.91
N ASP A 369 21.89 24.77 -8.56
CA ASP A 369 22.19 24.32 -9.93
C ASP A 369 21.81 25.34 -11.02
N GLY A 370 21.12 26.44 -10.65
CA GLY A 370 20.57 27.43 -11.58
C GLY A 370 19.28 26.98 -12.27
N VAL A 371 18.63 25.90 -11.79
CA VAL A 371 17.35 25.42 -12.31
C VAL A 371 16.22 26.17 -11.62
N LEU A 372 15.61 27.12 -12.33
CA LEU A 372 14.48 27.88 -11.80
C LEU A 372 13.24 26.99 -11.56
N PRO A 373 12.53 27.15 -10.44
CA PRO A 373 11.26 26.47 -10.21
C PRO A 373 10.19 26.94 -11.19
N ASP A 374 9.31 26.01 -11.57
CA ASP A 374 8.06 26.33 -12.26
C ASP A 374 6.85 26.17 -11.32
N THR A 375 5.67 26.57 -11.80
CA THR A 375 4.40 26.41 -11.09
C THR A 375 4.17 24.97 -10.64
N ASN A 376 4.66 23.97 -11.38
CA ASN A 376 4.49 22.56 -11.03
C ASN A 376 5.35 22.14 -9.83
N VAL A 377 6.63 22.55 -9.75
CA VAL A 377 7.49 22.27 -8.59
C VAL A 377 6.94 22.96 -7.35
N LEU A 378 6.54 24.23 -7.44
CA LEU A 378 5.91 24.95 -6.33
C LEU A 378 4.58 24.28 -5.91
N THR A 379 3.75 23.84 -6.86
CA THR A 379 2.52 23.05 -6.59
C THR A 379 2.81 21.73 -5.86
N THR A 380 3.85 21.00 -6.28
CA THR A 380 4.27 19.75 -5.62
C THR A 380 4.79 20.03 -4.20
N LEU A 381 5.58 21.09 -3.99
CA LEU A 381 6.03 21.49 -2.65
C LEU A 381 4.85 21.88 -1.74
N ALA A 382 3.92 22.70 -2.22
CA ALA A 382 2.72 23.09 -1.48
C ALA A 382 1.87 21.87 -1.08
N LYS A 383 1.63 20.93 -1.99
CA LYS A 383 0.93 19.65 -1.69
C LYS A 383 1.59 18.90 -0.52
N HIS A 384 2.91 18.73 -0.58
CA HIS A 384 3.65 17.93 0.40
C HIS A 384 3.87 18.65 1.74
N TYR A 385 3.93 19.98 1.74
CA TYR A 385 3.82 20.76 2.98
C TYR A 385 2.43 20.62 3.63
N LEU A 386 1.35 20.55 2.83
CA LEU A 386 -0.01 20.39 3.35
C LEU A 386 -0.22 18.99 3.96
N SER A 387 0.20 17.92 3.28
CA SER A 387 0.11 16.56 3.82
C SER A 387 1.02 16.36 5.06
N GLY A 388 2.19 17.01 5.10
CA GLY A 388 3.04 17.08 6.28
C GLY A 388 2.55 18.02 7.39
N GLY A 389 1.42 18.70 7.22
CA GLY A 389 0.83 19.62 8.21
C GLY A 389 1.51 20.99 8.34
N PHE A 390 2.53 21.30 7.53
CA PHE A 390 3.29 22.56 7.52
C PHE A 390 2.54 23.72 6.85
N ARG A 391 1.31 24.01 7.30
CA ARG A 391 0.39 24.99 6.70
C ARG A 391 1.02 26.34 6.39
N ASN A 392 1.80 26.91 7.30
CA ASN A 392 2.45 28.21 7.09
C ASN A 392 3.45 28.18 5.92
N LYS A 393 4.25 27.11 5.80
CA LYS A 393 5.16 26.93 4.65
C LYS A 393 4.37 26.75 3.35
N ALA A 394 3.29 25.97 3.38
CA ALA A 394 2.42 25.81 2.22
C ALA A 394 1.84 27.16 1.76
N GLN A 395 1.33 27.97 2.69
CA GLN A 395 0.79 29.31 2.39
C GLN A 395 1.82 30.20 1.70
N THR A 396 3.05 30.31 2.23
CA THR A 396 4.11 31.11 1.59
C THR A 396 4.46 30.63 0.17
N ILE A 397 4.35 29.33 -0.11
CA ILE A 397 4.53 28.81 -1.48
C ILE A 397 3.32 29.14 -2.39
N LEU A 398 2.10 29.27 -1.85
CA LEU A 398 0.94 29.76 -2.64
C LEU A 398 1.08 31.25 -2.95
N GLU A 399 1.57 32.03 -2.00
CA GLU A 399 1.90 33.45 -2.16
C GLU A 399 3.02 33.61 -3.23
N GLU A 400 4.07 32.79 -3.21
CA GLU A 400 5.13 32.75 -4.24
C GLU A 400 4.56 32.40 -5.65
N ILE A 401 3.55 31.52 -5.74
CA ILE A 401 2.86 31.21 -7.00
C ILE A 401 2.01 32.39 -7.51
N GLU A 402 1.49 33.26 -6.63
CA GLU A 402 0.71 34.44 -7.00
C GLU A 402 1.55 35.69 -7.32
N GLU A 403 2.70 35.88 -6.65
CA GLU A 403 3.57 37.04 -6.85
C GLU A 403 4.34 37.00 -8.18
N GLY A 404 4.63 35.80 -8.70
CA GLY A 404 5.19 35.65 -10.03
C GLY A 404 4.22 36.12 -11.13
N LYS A 405 4.74 36.42 -12.33
CA LYS A 405 3.91 36.70 -13.55
C LYS A 405 3.07 35.49 -14.03
N LEU A 406 2.96 34.45 -13.19
CA LEU A 406 2.09 33.30 -13.32
C LEU A 406 0.63 33.62 -12.97
N LYS A 407 0.31 34.77 -12.38
CA LYS A 407 -1.06 35.18 -12.04
C LYS A 407 -2.02 35.20 -13.25
N GLU A 408 -1.52 35.54 -14.44
CA GLU A 408 -2.26 35.44 -15.69
C GLU A 408 -2.44 33.98 -16.17
N SER A 409 -1.54 33.07 -15.79
CA SER A 409 -1.51 31.70 -16.30
C SER A 409 -2.67 30.84 -15.78
N LEU A 410 -3.39 30.23 -16.72
CA LEU A 410 -4.47 29.27 -16.46
C LEU A 410 -3.99 28.08 -15.59
N GLY A 411 -2.71 27.73 -15.68
CA GLY A 411 -2.08 26.69 -14.87
C GLY A 411 -2.00 27.02 -13.38
N ALA A 412 -1.65 28.27 -13.03
CA ALA A 412 -1.56 28.70 -11.64
C ALA A 412 -2.95 28.79 -10.99
N ARG A 413 -3.92 29.48 -11.60
CA ARG A 413 -5.30 29.58 -11.09
C ARG A 413 -5.91 28.21 -10.82
N ARG A 414 -5.77 27.27 -11.77
CA ARG A 414 -6.19 25.86 -11.64
C ARG A 414 -5.49 25.11 -10.49
N ALA A 415 -4.23 25.41 -10.19
CA ALA A 415 -3.48 24.77 -9.11
C ALA A 415 -3.82 25.35 -7.73
N LEU A 416 -3.98 26.68 -7.64
CA LEU A 416 -4.23 27.39 -6.38
C LEU A 416 -5.60 27.03 -5.76
N LEU A 417 -6.67 26.92 -6.57
CA LEU A 417 -8.02 26.57 -6.09
C LEU A 417 -8.04 25.31 -5.18
N PRO A 418 -7.57 24.12 -5.61
CA PRO A 418 -7.57 22.93 -4.77
C PRO A 418 -6.50 22.95 -3.66
N LEU A 419 -5.52 23.88 -3.69
CA LEU A 419 -4.49 24.05 -2.64
C LEU A 419 -5.01 24.92 -1.49
N TYR A 420 -5.58 26.10 -1.77
CA TYR A 420 -6.24 26.93 -0.74
C TYR A 420 -7.43 26.22 -0.09
N ALA A 421 -8.18 25.42 -0.86
CA ALA A 421 -9.19 24.52 -0.31
C ALA A 421 -8.61 23.48 0.68
N SER A 422 -7.37 23.05 0.48
CA SER A 422 -6.67 22.10 1.36
C SER A 422 -6.02 22.78 2.57
N LEU A 423 -5.75 24.10 2.51
CA LEU A 423 -5.49 24.92 3.71
C LEU A 423 -6.76 25.10 4.58
N GLY A 424 -7.94 25.06 3.94
CA GLY A 424 -9.23 25.41 4.55
C GLY A 424 -9.67 26.86 4.28
N SER A 425 -8.96 27.60 3.42
CA SER A 425 -9.16 29.03 3.17
C SER A 425 -10.29 29.28 2.18
N SER A 426 -11.54 29.24 2.67
CA SER A 426 -12.76 29.55 1.90
C SER A 426 -12.68 30.85 1.10
N ASP A 427 -12.13 31.90 1.71
CA ASP A 427 -12.20 33.25 1.16
C ASP A 427 -11.16 33.48 0.06
N GLU A 428 -10.01 32.80 0.12
CA GLU A 428 -9.03 32.76 -0.97
C GLU A 428 -9.55 31.96 -2.17
N VAL A 429 -10.25 30.84 -1.94
CA VAL A 429 -10.95 30.13 -3.02
C VAL A 429 -12.06 31.02 -3.62
N ALA A 430 -12.75 31.84 -2.82
CA ALA A 430 -13.72 32.81 -3.31
C ALA A 430 -13.09 33.95 -4.13
N ARG A 431 -11.91 34.44 -3.70
CA ARG A 431 -11.12 35.45 -4.41
C ARG A 431 -10.64 34.91 -5.75
N ILE A 432 -9.96 33.77 -5.76
CA ILE A 432 -9.37 33.20 -6.97
C ILE A 432 -10.45 32.76 -7.96
N TRP A 433 -11.57 32.21 -7.49
CA TRP A 433 -12.71 31.92 -8.37
C TRP A 433 -13.30 33.18 -9.02
N ARG A 434 -13.27 34.32 -8.34
CA ARG A 434 -13.65 35.62 -8.93
C ARG A 434 -12.58 36.18 -9.89
N GLU A 435 -11.30 35.97 -9.59
CA GLU A 435 -10.17 36.33 -10.47
C GLU A 435 -10.13 35.49 -11.77
N CYS A 436 -10.76 34.30 -11.81
CA CYS A 436 -11.02 33.56 -13.05
C CYS A 436 -12.00 34.27 -14.01
N GLY A 437 -12.71 35.31 -13.55
CA GLY A 437 -13.50 36.21 -14.40
C GLY A 437 -14.83 35.65 -14.90
N LEU A 438 -15.36 36.28 -15.95
CA LEU A 438 -16.64 35.92 -16.59
C LEU A 438 -16.55 34.69 -17.49
N ASP A 439 -15.35 34.35 -17.98
CA ASP A 439 -15.13 33.24 -18.91
C ASP A 439 -14.13 32.19 -18.37
N PRO A 440 -14.48 31.46 -17.28
CA PRO A 440 -13.61 30.40 -16.75
C PRO A 440 -13.53 29.23 -17.74
N THR A 441 -12.37 28.57 -17.80
CA THR A 441 -12.20 27.36 -18.63
C THR A 441 -12.84 26.14 -17.97
N ILE A 442 -13.20 25.14 -18.78
CA ILE A 442 -13.84 23.91 -18.31
C ILE A 442 -13.01 23.13 -17.27
N ASN A 443 -11.68 23.34 -17.27
CA ASN A 443 -10.75 22.76 -16.30
C ASN A 443 -10.71 23.54 -14.97
N GLU A 444 -10.84 24.87 -15.00
CA GLU A 444 -10.93 25.70 -13.79
C GLU A 444 -12.26 25.45 -13.07
N CYS A 445 -13.36 25.28 -13.80
CA CYS A 445 -14.65 24.88 -13.21
C CYS A 445 -14.56 23.55 -12.46
N ILE A 446 -13.87 22.54 -13.01
CA ILE A 446 -13.63 21.25 -12.33
C ILE A 446 -12.78 21.46 -11.06
N ALA A 447 -11.71 22.24 -11.15
CA ALA A 447 -10.85 22.54 -10.00
C ALA A 447 -11.61 23.31 -8.90
N ALA A 448 -12.54 24.19 -9.27
CA ALA A 448 -13.41 24.91 -8.34
C ALA A 448 -14.47 24.00 -7.70
N ILE A 449 -15.08 23.07 -8.45
CA ILE A 449 -16.01 22.05 -7.91
C ILE A 449 -15.28 21.18 -6.87
N GLU A 450 -14.08 20.70 -7.19
CA GLU A 450 -13.25 19.92 -6.26
C GLU A 450 -12.79 20.75 -5.04
N ALA A 451 -12.50 22.04 -5.22
CA ALA A 451 -12.13 22.96 -4.14
C ALA A 451 -13.30 23.26 -3.19
N TRP A 452 -14.45 23.67 -3.71
CA TRP A 452 -15.67 23.89 -2.91
C TRP A 452 -16.15 22.61 -2.23
N GLY A 453 -15.99 21.46 -2.90
CA GLY A 453 -16.24 20.15 -2.32
C GLY A 453 -15.36 19.84 -1.12
N LYS A 454 -14.04 20.01 -1.21
CA LYS A 454 -13.12 19.87 -0.06
C LYS A 454 -13.49 20.78 1.12
N LEU A 455 -13.96 22.00 0.83
CA LEU A 455 -14.39 22.98 1.84
C LEU A 455 -15.78 22.71 2.44
N GLY A 456 -16.51 21.70 1.96
CA GLY A 456 -17.87 21.39 2.42
C GLY A 456 -18.96 22.33 1.92
N GLN A 457 -18.65 23.21 0.95
CA GLN A 457 -19.56 24.23 0.43
C GLN A 457 -20.23 23.73 -0.85
N VAL A 458 -21.04 22.68 -0.71
CA VAL A 458 -21.61 21.90 -1.83
C VAL A 458 -22.49 22.77 -2.73
N GLU A 459 -23.21 23.73 -2.17
CA GLU A 459 -24.07 24.68 -2.90
C GLU A 459 -23.26 25.54 -3.89
N LYS A 460 -22.00 25.88 -3.56
CA LYS A 460 -21.11 26.59 -4.49
C LYS A 460 -20.58 25.66 -5.58
N ALA A 461 -20.29 24.39 -5.25
CA ALA A 461 -19.92 23.40 -6.26
C ALA A 461 -21.06 23.14 -7.26
N GLU A 462 -22.30 23.07 -6.77
CA GLU A 462 -23.52 22.98 -7.59
C GLU A 462 -23.70 24.20 -8.49
N ALA A 463 -23.57 25.42 -7.95
CA ALA A 463 -23.67 26.66 -8.73
C ALA A 463 -22.61 26.75 -9.86
N VAL A 464 -21.37 26.32 -9.61
CA VAL A 464 -20.32 26.23 -10.64
C VAL A 464 -20.68 25.18 -11.70
N PHE A 465 -21.26 24.05 -11.32
CA PHE A 465 -21.65 22.99 -12.27
C PHE A 465 -22.83 23.39 -13.16
N GLU A 466 -23.85 24.06 -12.62
CA GLU A 466 -24.96 24.59 -13.42
C GLU A 466 -24.48 25.68 -14.39
N MET A 467 -23.53 26.53 -13.99
CA MET A 467 -22.83 27.45 -14.92
C MET A 467 -22.10 26.67 -16.04
N MET A 468 -21.48 25.52 -15.77
CA MET A 468 -20.89 24.68 -16.82
C MET A 468 -21.96 24.14 -17.80
N LEU A 469 -23.14 23.76 -17.30
CA LEU A 469 -24.24 23.25 -18.13
C LEU A 469 -24.81 24.33 -19.07
N GLN A 470 -24.94 25.58 -18.60
CA GLN A 470 -25.38 26.68 -19.46
C GLN A 470 -24.32 27.07 -20.50
N LYS A 471 -23.03 27.14 -20.11
CA LYS A 471 -21.94 27.57 -21.00
C LYS A 471 -21.58 26.55 -22.08
N TRP A 472 -21.54 25.25 -21.76
CA TRP A 472 -21.11 24.21 -22.70
C TRP A 472 -22.23 23.23 -23.05
N LYS A 473 -22.75 23.36 -24.27
CA LYS A 473 -23.82 22.53 -24.90
C LYS A 473 -23.60 21.00 -24.83
N LYS A 474 -22.44 20.51 -24.39
CA LYS A 474 -22.13 19.07 -24.23
C LYS A 474 -21.02 18.81 -23.20
N LEU A 475 -21.39 18.50 -21.96
CA LEU A 475 -20.43 18.04 -20.94
C LEU A 475 -20.04 16.57 -21.14
N SER A 476 -18.80 16.22 -20.76
CA SER A 476 -18.30 14.85 -20.77
C SER A 476 -18.57 14.14 -19.44
N SER A 477 -18.49 12.80 -19.43
CA SER A 477 -18.58 12.01 -18.19
C SER A 477 -17.53 12.37 -17.14
N ARG A 478 -16.42 13.03 -17.49
CA ARG A 478 -15.42 13.51 -16.51
C ARG A 478 -16.00 14.63 -15.65
N HIS A 479 -16.84 15.49 -16.22
CA HIS A 479 -17.34 16.70 -15.56
C HIS A 479 -18.39 16.31 -14.52
N TYR A 480 -19.36 15.46 -14.92
CA TYR A 480 -20.29 14.81 -13.99
C TYR A 480 -19.57 14.03 -12.88
N SER A 481 -18.46 13.34 -13.17
CA SER A 481 -17.73 12.58 -12.14
C SER A 481 -17.05 13.46 -11.08
N ALA A 482 -16.78 14.73 -11.35
CA ALA A 482 -16.21 15.66 -10.36
C ALA A 482 -17.27 16.01 -9.29
N LEU A 483 -18.45 16.49 -9.70
CA LEU A 483 -19.54 16.79 -8.76
C LEU A 483 -20.07 15.51 -8.07
N LEU A 484 -20.08 14.36 -8.77
CA LEU A 484 -20.38 13.07 -8.12
C LEU A 484 -19.36 12.71 -7.02
N LYS A 485 -18.06 13.05 -7.16
CA LYS A 485 -17.11 12.85 -6.06
C LYS A 485 -17.45 13.76 -4.86
N VAL A 486 -17.79 15.03 -5.09
CA VAL A 486 -18.24 15.92 -4.00
C VAL A 486 -19.42 15.32 -3.24
N TYR A 487 -20.40 14.74 -3.93
CA TYR A 487 -21.52 14.04 -3.29
C TYR A 487 -21.13 12.74 -2.58
N VAL A 488 -20.10 12.00 -3.05
CA VAL A 488 -19.54 10.83 -2.33
C VAL A 488 -18.91 11.27 -1.02
N ASP A 489 -18.06 12.29 -1.06
CA ASP A 489 -17.29 12.75 0.10
C ASP A 489 -18.24 13.29 1.19
N HIS A 490 -19.33 13.97 0.80
CA HIS A 490 -20.40 14.46 1.70
C HIS A 490 -21.58 13.49 1.90
N LYS A 491 -21.53 12.28 1.32
CA LYS A 491 -22.54 11.21 1.46
C LYS A 491 -23.96 11.59 1.01
N LEU A 492 -24.08 12.50 0.04
CA LEU A 492 -25.35 13.06 -0.46
C LEU A 492 -26.02 12.15 -1.51
N VAL A 493 -26.59 11.04 -1.06
CA VAL A 493 -27.13 9.96 -1.91
C VAL A 493 -28.22 10.41 -2.90
N THR A 494 -29.12 11.30 -2.47
CA THR A 494 -30.23 11.81 -3.30
C THR A 494 -29.72 12.65 -4.47
N LYS A 495 -28.97 13.72 -4.16
CA LYS A 495 -28.37 14.60 -5.19
C LYS A 495 -27.48 13.82 -6.16
N GLY A 496 -26.70 12.84 -5.69
CA GLY A 496 -25.87 11.99 -6.56
C GLY A 496 -26.66 11.01 -7.44
N LYS A 497 -27.86 10.59 -7.03
CA LYS A 497 -28.79 9.86 -7.91
C LYS A 497 -29.39 10.80 -8.95
N GLU A 498 -29.85 11.97 -8.53
CA GLU A 498 -30.48 13.00 -9.38
C GLU A 498 -29.54 13.49 -10.50
N LEU A 499 -28.27 13.73 -10.15
CA LEU A 499 -27.21 14.09 -11.10
C LEU A 499 -26.93 12.98 -12.15
N VAL A 500 -27.08 11.70 -11.78
CA VAL A 500 -26.94 10.58 -12.75
C VAL A 500 -28.16 10.44 -13.65
N THR A 501 -29.36 10.81 -13.21
CA THR A 501 -30.52 10.95 -14.11
C THR A 501 -30.34 12.14 -15.06
N GLN A 502 -29.99 13.33 -14.56
CA GLN A 502 -29.66 14.51 -15.37
C GLN A 502 -28.55 14.23 -16.40
N MET A 503 -27.57 13.40 -16.04
CA MET A 503 -26.53 12.92 -16.96
C MET A 503 -27.08 12.03 -18.09
N GLY A 504 -28.03 11.14 -17.78
CA GLY A 504 -28.71 10.31 -18.79
C GLY A 504 -29.61 11.14 -19.70
N ASP A 505 -30.37 12.07 -19.13
CA ASP A 505 -31.33 12.92 -19.84
C ASP A 505 -30.63 13.92 -20.78
N SER A 506 -29.41 14.39 -20.42
CA SER A 506 -28.55 15.18 -21.31
C SER A 506 -27.87 14.36 -22.42
N GLY A 507 -28.17 13.06 -22.54
CA GLY A 507 -27.56 12.15 -23.49
C GLY A 507 -26.09 11.81 -23.19
N CYS A 508 -25.59 12.12 -21.99
CA CYS A 508 -24.22 11.86 -21.60
C CYS A 508 -24.06 10.41 -21.07
N TRP A 509 -23.28 9.59 -21.77
CA TRP A 509 -23.09 8.20 -21.37
C TRP A 509 -22.37 8.10 -20.01
N VAL A 510 -22.97 7.40 -19.04
CA VAL A 510 -22.40 7.13 -17.70
C VAL A 510 -21.07 6.36 -17.80
N GLY A 511 -19.96 7.08 -17.67
CA GLY A 511 -18.61 6.54 -17.80
C GLY A 511 -18.14 5.72 -16.58
N PRO A 512 -16.98 5.04 -16.66
CA PRO A 512 -16.53 4.15 -15.59
C PRO A 512 -16.22 4.86 -14.27
N LEU A 513 -15.83 6.15 -14.34
CA LEU A 513 -15.57 7.01 -13.18
C LEU A 513 -16.87 7.46 -12.49
N ALA A 514 -17.86 7.89 -13.25
CA ALA A 514 -19.19 8.23 -12.72
C ALA A 514 -19.86 7.00 -12.08
N LEU A 515 -19.67 5.81 -12.67
CA LEU A 515 -20.10 4.54 -12.08
C LEU A 515 -19.37 4.19 -10.77
N ASP A 516 -18.04 4.36 -10.70
CA ASP A 516 -17.27 4.11 -9.46
C ASP A 516 -17.70 5.06 -8.34
N ALA A 517 -17.90 6.34 -8.64
CA ALA A 517 -18.42 7.33 -7.71
C ALA A 517 -19.83 6.96 -7.22
N LEU A 518 -20.77 6.63 -8.12
CA LEU A 518 -22.13 6.23 -7.75
C LEU A 518 -22.15 4.95 -6.89
N VAL A 519 -21.29 3.97 -7.20
CA VAL A 519 -21.14 2.76 -6.37
C VAL A 519 -20.59 3.12 -4.98
N ARG A 520 -19.55 3.97 -4.89
CA ARG A 520 -19.02 4.46 -3.61
C ARG A 520 -20.05 5.23 -2.78
N LEU A 521 -20.91 6.01 -3.42
CA LEU A 521 -21.99 6.77 -2.77
C LEU A 521 -22.95 5.83 -2.02
N TYR A 522 -23.45 4.78 -2.69
CA TYR A 522 -24.30 3.78 -2.05
C TYR A 522 -23.55 2.93 -1.01
N LEU A 523 -22.26 2.61 -1.22
CA LEU A 523 -21.45 1.92 -0.20
C LEU A 523 -21.25 2.78 1.05
N GLY A 524 -21.00 4.09 0.91
CA GLY A 524 -20.86 5.04 2.02
C GLY A 524 -22.14 5.24 2.82
N ALA A 525 -23.30 5.04 2.19
CA ALA A 525 -24.62 4.98 2.84
C ALA A 525 -24.95 3.60 3.44
N GLY A 526 -24.09 2.59 3.28
CA GLY A 526 -24.30 1.21 3.74
C GLY A 526 -25.21 0.35 2.84
N ASP A 527 -25.63 0.89 1.70
CA ASP A 527 -26.66 0.41 0.78
C ASP A 527 -26.11 -0.59 -0.27
N VAL A 528 -25.36 -1.58 0.21
CA VAL A 528 -24.50 -2.47 -0.62
C VAL A 528 -25.26 -3.25 -1.68
N GLU A 529 -26.51 -3.65 -1.42
CA GLU A 529 -27.35 -4.36 -2.40
C GLU A 529 -27.71 -3.46 -3.60
N LYS A 530 -27.94 -2.16 -3.36
CA LYS A 530 -28.14 -1.18 -4.44
C LYS A 530 -26.84 -0.97 -5.21
N ALA A 531 -25.70 -0.95 -4.52
CA ALA A 531 -24.38 -0.89 -5.13
C ALA A 531 -24.07 -2.12 -6.02
N ASP A 532 -24.35 -3.35 -5.57
CA ASP A 532 -24.21 -4.56 -6.40
C ASP A 532 -25.20 -4.56 -7.57
N SER A 533 -26.44 -4.10 -7.36
CA SER A 533 -27.45 -4.01 -8.43
C SER A 533 -27.03 -3.05 -9.54
N ILE A 534 -26.48 -1.88 -9.19
CA ILE A 534 -25.91 -0.90 -10.13
C ILE A 534 -24.69 -1.48 -10.85
N LEU A 535 -23.76 -2.09 -10.11
CA LEU A 535 -22.57 -2.73 -10.67
C LEU A 535 -22.93 -3.90 -11.61
N ASN A 536 -23.97 -4.67 -11.28
CA ASN A 536 -24.50 -5.77 -12.09
C ASN A 536 -25.18 -5.28 -13.38
N LYS A 537 -26.00 -4.22 -13.31
CA LYS A 537 -26.58 -3.56 -14.50
C LYS A 537 -25.49 -3.05 -15.43
N ALA A 538 -24.46 -2.40 -14.89
CA ALA A 538 -23.31 -1.95 -15.66
C ALA A 538 -22.50 -3.12 -16.25
N ALA A 539 -22.32 -4.21 -15.50
CA ALA A 539 -21.64 -5.42 -15.98
C ALA A 539 -22.43 -6.18 -17.08
N ALA A 540 -23.77 -6.12 -17.06
CA ALA A 540 -24.61 -6.63 -18.15
C ALA A 540 -24.50 -5.72 -19.39
N ALA A 541 -24.58 -4.39 -19.20
CA ALA A 541 -24.34 -3.42 -20.27
C ALA A 541 -22.93 -3.56 -20.90
N ALA A 542 -21.92 -3.99 -20.11
CA ALA A 542 -20.55 -4.28 -20.57
C ALA A 542 -20.43 -5.44 -21.58
N GLN A 543 -21.48 -6.26 -21.74
CA GLN A 543 -21.52 -7.37 -22.70
C GLN A 543 -22.12 -6.95 -24.04
N GLN A 544 -22.98 -5.92 -24.05
CA GLN A 544 -23.64 -5.38 -25.24
C GLN A 544 -22.90 -4.12 -25.77
N ASN A 545 -22.36 -3.31 -24.87
CA ASN A 545 -21.60 -2.09 -25.13
C ASN A 545 -20.19 -2.18 -24.53
N ARG A 546 -19.24 -1.37 -25.03
CA ARG A 546 -17.78 -1.51 -24.76
C ARG A 546 -17.33 -1.04 -23.37
N MET A 547 -18.17 -1.18 -22.34
CA MET A 547 -18.10 -0.41 -21.09
C MET A 547 -17.95 -1.31 -19.85
N ARG A 548 -16.71 -1.59 -19.43
CA ARG A 548 -16.46 -2.39 -18.22
C ARG A 548 -16.34 -1.52 -16.95
N PRO A 549 -16.99 -1.87 -15.83
CA PRO A 549 -16.75 -1.24 -14.52
C PRO A 549 -15.29 -1.41 -14.08
N LEU A 550 -14.75 -0.47 -13.31
CA LEU A 550 -13.33 -0.54 -12.90
C LEU A 550 -13.10 -1.71 -11.94
N TYR A 551 -11.88 -2.27 -11.96
CA TYR A 551 -11.47 -3.31 -11.01
C TYR A 551 -11.64 -2.83 -9.55
N ASN A 552 -11.31 -1.58 -9.27
CA ASN A 552 -11.48 -0.97 -7.94
C ASN A 552 -12.95 -0.91 -7.51
N THR A 553 -13.90 -0.76 -8.44
CA THR A 553 -15.35 -0.77 -8.16
C THR A 553 -15.80 -2.13 -7.64
N TYR A 554 -15.37 -3.22 -8.28
CA TYR A 554 -15.58 -4.59 -7.81
C TYR A 554 -14.95 -4.78 -6.42
N MET A 555 -13.71 -4.35 -6.23
CA MET A 555 -12.99 -4.49 -4.98
C MET A 555 -13.63 -3.69 -3.82
N ALA A 556 -14.23 -2.53 -4.08
CA ALA A 556 -14.92 -1.74 -3.06
C ALA A 556 -16.18 -2.44 -2.53
N VAL A 557 -17.04 -2.93 -3.43
CA VAL A 557 -18.24 -3.71 -3.06
C VAL A 557 -17.84 -5.03 -2.37
N MET A 558 -16.78 -5.68 -2.87
CA MET A 558 -16.26 -6.92 -2.30
C MET A 558 -15.68 -6.75 -0.89
N LYS A 559 -14.93 -5.66 -0.63
CA LYS A 559 -14.42 -5.30 0.72
C LYS A 559 -15.57 -5.13 1.72
N GLU A 560 -16.72 -4.61 1.28
CA GLU A 560 -17.87 -4.36 2.16
C GLU A 560 -18.71 -5.62 2.42
N TYR A 561 -18.96 -6.49 1.43
CA TYR A 561 -19.54 -7.82 1.72
C TYR A 561 -18.61 -8.67 2.59
N ALA A 562 -17.30 -8.64 2.35
CA ALA A 562 -16.31 -9.32 3.18
C ALA A 562 -16.29 -8.79 4.63
N LYS A 563 -16.38 -7.47 4.82
CA LYS A 563 -16.54 -6.86 6.15
C LYS A 563 -17.78 -7.35 6.90
N ARG A 564 -18.86 -7.69 6.19
CA ARG A 564 -20.13 -8.19 6.75
C ARG A 564 -20.14 -9.71 6.98
N GLY A 565 -19.20 -10.45 6.38
CA GLY A 565 -19.17 -11.92 6.41
C GLY A 565 -20.12 -12.58 5.39
N ASP A 566 -20.59 -11.83 4.39
CA ASP A 566 -21.48 -12.37 3.36
C ASP A 566 -20.69 -13.16 2.31
N ILE A 567 -20.48 -14.45 2.56
CA ILE A 567 -19.79 -15.35 1.64
C ILE A 567 -20.50 -15.42 0.29
N HIS A 568 -21.83 -15.48 0.26
CA HIS A 568 -22.59 -15.72 -0.97
C HIS A 568 -22.39 -14.58 -1.97
N ASN A 569 -22.61 -13.34 -1.56
CA ASN A 569 -22.43 -12.20 -2.45
C ASN A 569 -20.93 -11.92 -2.73
N THR A 570 -20.02 -12.20 -1.79
CA THR A 570 -18.56 -12.06 -2.01
C THR A 570 -18.07 -13.04 -3.09
N GLU A 571 -18.50 -14.31 -3.07
CA GLU A 571 -18.17 -15.32 -4.08
C GLU A 571 -18.84 -15.03 -5.44
N LYS A 572 -20.13 -14.71 -5.44
CA LYS A 572 -20.89 -14.27 -6.62
C LYS A 572 -20.19 -13.11 -7.34
N LEU A 573 -19.66 -12.15 -6.59
CA LEU A 573 -18.94 -10.99 -7.13
C LEU A 573 -17.54 -11.37 -7.66
N PHE A 574 -16.80 -12.26 -6.98
CA PHE A 574 -15.55 -12.84 -7.49
C PHE A 574 -15.76 -13.56 -8.84
N HIS A 575 -16.81 -14.38 -8.94
CA HIS A 575 -17.19 -15.05 -10.19
C HIS A 575 -17.59 -14.05 -11.29
N ARG A 576 -18.36 -13.00 -10.99
CA ARG A 576 -18.72 -11.94 -11.97
C ARG A 576 -17.48 -11.17 -12.46
N MET A 577 -16.52 -10.89 -11.58
CA MET A 577 -15.23 -10.27 -11.93
C MET A 577 -14.42 -11.14 -12.89
N LYS A 578 -14.38 -12.46 -12.66
CA LYS A 578 -13.74 -13.44 -13.55
C LYS A 578 -14.42 -13.50 -14.93
N GLN A 579 -15.76 -13.55 -14.98
CA GLN A 579 -16.54 -13.51 -16.22
C GLN A 579 -16.30 -12.21 -17.02
N SER A 580 -16.09 -11.08 -16.34
CA SER A 580 -15.74 -9.78 -16.94
C SER A 580 -14.31 -9.71 -17.51
N ARG A 581 -13.58 -10.84 -17.50
CA ARG A 581 -12.19 -11.01 -17.95
C ARG A 581 -11.18 -10.14 -17.18
N TYR A 582 -11.41 -9.89 -15.90
CA TYR A 582 -10.37 -9.37 -15.01
C TYR A 582 -9.44 -10.49 -14.54
N ILE A 583 -8.17 -10.14 -14.31
CA ILE A 583 -7.17 -11.08 -13.78
C ILE A 583 -7.46 -11.29 -12.28
N THR A 584 -8.20 -12.34 -11.96
CA THR A 584 -8.46 -12.78 -10.57
C THR A 584 -7.22 -13.35 -9.89
N GLY A 585 -6.17 -13.69 -10.64
CA GLY A 585 -4.85 -14.12 -10.18
C GLY A 585 -4.01 -13.04 -9.47
N ARG A 586 -4.64 -12.22 -8.61
CA ARG A 586 -4.02 -11.27 -7.68
C ARG A 586 -4.40 -11.68 -6.26
N LEU A 587 -3.63 -11.28 -5.24
CA LEU A 587 -3.89 -11.74 -3.87
C LEU A 587 -5.15 -11.09 -3.24
N LYS A 588 -5.34 -9.76 -3.36
CA LYS A 588 -6.45 -9.04 -2.70
C LYS A 588 -7.87 -9.59 -2.96
N PRO A 589 -8.25 -10.05 -4.17
CA PRO A 589 -9.54 -10.73 -4.37
C PRO A 589 -9.72 -11.98 -3.50
N PHE A 590 -8.68 -12.81 -3.37
CA PHE A 590 -8.69 -13.95 -2.46
C PHE A 590 -8.69 -13.50 -0.99
N GLU A 591 -8.04 -12.38 -0.66
CA GLU A 591 -8.04 -11.82 0.69
C GLU A 591 -9.44 -11.38 1.16
N PHE A 592 -10.23 -10.76 0.27
CA PHE A 592 -11.63 -10.45 0.60
C PHE A 592 -12.51 -11.70 0.69
N LEU A 593 -12.26 -12.74 -0.13
CA LEU A 593 -12.92 -14.05 0.07
C LEU A 593 -12.60 -14.61 1.47
N ILE A 594 -11.31 -14.73 1.84
CA ILE A 594 -10.94 -15.36 3.12
C ILE A 594 -11.40 -14.51 4.32
N GLN A 595 -11.38 -13.18 4.21
CA GLN A 595 -11.95 -12.29 5.22
C GLN A 595 -13.46 -12.52 5.42
N ALA A 596 -14.23 -12.76 4.34
CA ALA A 596 -15.64 -13.12 4.43
C ALA A 596 -15.83 -14.46 5.18
N TYR A 597 -15.08 -15.50 4.80
CA TYR A 597 -15.12 -16.81 5.45
C TYR A 597 -14.75 -16.76 6.94
N ILE A 598 -13.69 -16.04 7.32
CA ILE A 598 -13.28 -15.85 8.73
C ILE A 598 -14.39 -15.15 9.52
N LYS A 599 -14.98 -14.08 8.98
CA LYS A 599 -16.03 -13.32 9.68
C LYS A 599 -17.34 -14.10 9.83
N ALA A 600 -17.69 -14.91 8.83
CA ALA A 600 -18.78 -15.87 8.90
C ALA A 600 -18.49 -17.09 9.81
N LYS A 601 -17.22 -17.28 10.20
CA LYS A 601 -16.70 -18.48 10.89
C LYS A 601 -16.95 -19.78 10.12
N ALA A 602 -16.97 -19.72 8.78
CA ALA A 602 -17.27 -20.86 7.92
C ALA A 602 -16.03 -21.35 7.17
N PRO A 603 -15.91 -22.67 6.90
CA PRO A 603 -14.76 -23.24 6.20
C PRO A 603 -14.64 -22.79 4.74
N ALA A 604 -13.44 -22.33 4.37
CA ALA A 604 -13.10 -21.84 3.02
C ALA A 604 -12.81 -22.97 2.01
N TYR A 605 -13.71 -23.94 1.89
CA TYR A 605 -13.54 -25.14 1.07
C TYR A 605 -13.14 -24.81 -0.38
N GLY A 606 -12.10 -25.50 -0.89
CA GLY A 606 -11.65 -25.37 -2.28
C GLY A 606 -10.89 -24.09 -2.61
N LEU A 607 -10.76 -23.12 -1.70
CA LEU A 607 -10.09 -21.84 -1.97
C LEU A 607 -8.60 -22.04 -2.29
N ARG A 608 -7.96 -22.99 -1.60
CA ARG A 608 -6.54 -23.35 -1.77
C ARG A 608 -6.27 -23.98 -3.15
N GLU A 609 -7.18 -24.83 -3.63
CA GLU A 609 -7.16 -25.40 -4.98
C GLU A 609 -7.40 -24.33 -6.06
N ARG A 610 -8.33 -23.39 -5.81
CA ARG A 610 -8.58 -22.24 -6.71
C ARG A 610 -7.37 -21.33 -6.84
N MET A 611 -6.68 -20.99 -5.74
CA MET A 611 -5.43 -20.22 -5.77
C MET A 611 -4.34 -20.91 -6.59
N LYS A 612 -4.17 -22.23 -6.42
CA LYS A 612 -3.24 -23.05 -7.22
C LYS A 612 -3.58 -22.99 -8.71
N ALA A 613 -4.86 -23.17 -9.07
CA ALA A 613 -5.32 -23.11 -10.46
C ALA A 613 -5.14 -21.73 -11.12
N GLU A 614 -5.00 -20.66 -10.32
CA GLU A 614 -4.78 -19.28 -10.79
C GLU A 614 -3.35 -18.78 -10.54
N ASN A 615 -2.42 -19.67 -10.13
CA ASN A 615 -1.02 -19.36 -9.79
C ASN A 615 -0.83 -18.25 -8.74
N VAL A 616 -1.76 -18.12 -7.79
CA VAL A 616 -1.69 -17.13 -6.71
C VAL A 616 -0.94 -17.69 -5.50
N PHE A 617 0.22 -17.10 -5.19
CA PHE A 617 1.01 -17.46 -4.02
C PHE A 617 0.55 -16.68 -2.78
N PRO A 618 0.21 -17.35 -1.67
CA PRO A 618 -0.20 -16.67 -0.44
C PRO A 618 0.99 -16.00 0.25
N ASN A 619 0.83 -14.74 0.68
CA ASN A 619 1.78 -14.10 1.58
C ASN A 619 1.65 -14.64 3.01
N LYS A 620 2.56 -14.26 3.93
CA LYS A 620 2.56 -14.77 5.32
C LYS A 620 1.27 -14.41 6.09
N ALA A 621 0.71 -13.22 5.88
CA ALA A 621 -0.53 -12.79 6.53
C ALA A 621 -1.73 -13.61 6.01
N PHE A 622 -1.86 -13.75 4.69
CA PHE A 622 -2.87 -14.58 4.05
C PHE A 622 -2.78 -16.05 4.48
N ALA A 623 -1.57 -16.61 4.63
CA ALA A 623 -1.40 -17.96 5.15
C ALA A 623 -1.97 -18.11 6.57
N THR A 624 -1.79 -17.10 7.43
CA THR A 624 -2.42 -17.11 8.77
C THR A 624 -3.94 -16.89 8.72
N GLN A 625 -4.45 -16.01 7.85
CA GLN A 625 -5.89 -15.87 7.59
C GLN A 625 -6.52 -17.20 7.13
N LEU A 626 -5.88 -17.88 6.18
CA LEU A 626 -6.35 -19.18 5.67
C LEU A 626 -6.39 -20.25 6.77
N SER A 627 -5.38 -20.30 7.66
CA SER A 627 -5.42 -21.19 8.84
C SER A 627 -6.50 -20.85 9.88
N GLN A 628 -7.01 -19.61 9.90
CA GLN A 628 -8.14 -19.22 10.76
C GLN A 628 -9.50 -19.62 10.16
N ALA A 629 -9.57 -19.86 8.85
CA ALA A 629 -10.79 -20.29 8.16
C ALA A 629 -10.85 -21.80 7.89
N ASP A 630 -9.71 -22.50 7.75
CA ASP A 630 -9.65 -23.94 7.46
C ASP A 630 -10.10 -24.79 8.67
N GLY A 631 -11.40 -24.80 8.96
CA GLY A 631 -12.04 -25.51 10.07
C GLY A 631 -11.95 -27.05 10.02
N PHE A 632 -11.18 -27.62 9.09
CA PHE A 632 -11.01 -29.07 8.91
C PHE A 632 -9.53 -29.45 8.76
N LYS A 633 -8.89 -29.74 9.90
CA LYS A 633 -7.67 -30.55 10.11
C LYS A 633 -6.54 -30.41 9.05
N GLU A 634 -5.45 -29.75 9.45
CA GLU A 634 -4.23 -29.43 8.67
C GLU A 634 -3.49 -30.59 7.95
N ASN A 635 -3.94 -31.85 8.05
CA ASN A 635 -3.21 -33.04 7.59
C ASN A 635 -2.81 -33.01 6.10
N LYS A 636 -3.56 -32.35 5.22
CA LYS A 636 -3.22 -32.21 3.79
C LYS A 636 -2.14 -31.16 3.50
N PHE A 637 -1.81 -30.26 4.44
CA PHE A 637 -0.77 -29.26 4.22
C PHE A 637 0.64 -29.84 4.40
N SER A 638 0.84 -30.76 5.35
CA SER A 638 2.08 -31.54 5.49
C SER A 638 2.36 -32.39 4.24
N GLU A 639 1.35 -33.09 3.74
CA GLU A 639 1.42 -33.95 2.55
C GLU A 639 1.75 -33.14 1.28
N TRP A 640 1.24 -31.91 1.18
CA TRP A 640 1.58 -30.98 0.10
C TRP A 640 3.01 -30.40 0.18
N LEU A 641 3.57 -30.21 1.37
CA LEU A 641 4.97 -29.79 1.55
C LEU A 641 5.96 -30.92 1.25
N GLU A 642 5.61 -32.17 1.56
CA GLU A 642 6.47 -33.33 1.33
C GLU A 642 6.48 -33.78 -0.14
N THR A 643 5.39 -33.53 -0.88
CA THR A 643 5.30 -33.80 -2.32
C THR A 643 5.97 -32.73 -3.21
N THR A 644 6.17 -31.50 -2.73
CA THR A 644 6.60 -30.38 -3.60
C THR A 644 8.11 -30.26 -3.83
N LYS A 645 8.97 -30.75 -2.91
CA LYS A 645 10.44 -30.94 -3.08
C LYS A 645 11.27 -29.80 -3.75
N GLN A 646 10.79 -28.56 -3.78
CA GLN A 646 11.41 -27.43 -4.49
C GLN A 646 11.65 -26.19 -3.62
N LEU A 647 11.46 -26.28 -2.30
CA LEU A 647 11.82 -25.22 -1.35
C LEU A 647 13.00 -25.66 -0.47
N THR A 648 14.05 -24.84 -0.43
CA THR A 648 15.15 -24.95 0.53
C THR A 648 14.66 -24.51 1.91
N LEU A 649 14.10 -25.46 2.68
CA LEU A 649 13.65 -25.21 4.05
C LEU A 649 14.81 -24.73 4.92
N THR A 650 14.61 -23.66 5.67
CA THR A 650 15.57 -23.16 6.65
C THR A 650 15.34 -23.81 8.01
N GLU A 651 16.37 -23.77 8.87
CA GLU A 651 16.31 -24.19 10.27
C GLU A 651 15.11 -23.57 11.03
N ARG A 652 14.75 -22.32 10.71
CA ARG A 652 13.62 -21.61 11.33
C ARG A 652 12.26 -22.16 10.88
N ASP A 653 12.17 -22.72 9.69
CA ASP A 653 10.95 -23.36 9.17
C ASP A 653 10.71 -24.71 9.86
N TYR A 654 11.79 -25.49 10.06
CA TYR A 654 11.77 -26.71 10.88
C TYR A 654 11.37 -26.40 12.34
N ALA A 655 11.93 -25.35 12.95
CA ALA A 655 11.55 -24.91 14.29
C ALA A 655 10.09 -24.48 14.39
N SER A 656 9.60 -23.71 13.41
CA SER A 656 8.21 -23.23 13.38
C SER A 656 7.20 -24.38 13.19
N ARG A 657 7.52 -25.35 12.33
CA ARG A 657 6.72 -26.58 12.15
C ARG A 657 6.73 -27.45 13.42
N LEU A 658 7.84 -27.49 14.16
CA LEU A 658 7.94 -28.23 15.42
C LEU A 658 7.06 -27.65 16.53
N ASP A 659 7.08 -26.33 16.75
CA ASP A 659 6.22 -25.63 17.72
C ASP A 659 4.72 -25.86 17.44
N LEU A 660 4.32 -25.86 16.16
CA LEU A 660 2.96 -26.19 15.74
C LEU A 660 2.60 -27.66 16.02
N ILE A 661 3.49 -28.61 15.71
CA ILE A 661 3.27 -30.05 15.97
C ILE A 661 3.13 -30.32 17.47
N VAL A 662 3.96 -29.69 18.31
CA VAL A 662 3.83 -29.76 19.78
C VAL A 662 2.43 -29.35 20.24
N LYS A 663 1.92 -28.21 19.75
CA LYS A 663 0.63 -27.63 20.18
C LYS A 663 -0.59 -28.40 19.67
N VAL A 664 -0.53 -28.95 18.44
CA VAL A 664 -1.67 -29.59 17.78
C VAL A 664 -1.70 -31.11 17.94
N LYS A 665 -0.53 -31.76 17.93
CA LYS A 665 -0.39 -33.23 17.90
C LYS A 665 0.36 -33.81 19.11
N GLY A 666 0.79 -32.96 20.05
CA GLY A 666 1.42 -33.37 21.29
C GLY A 666 2.84 -33.92 21.13
N ILE A 667 3.53 -34.04 22.26
CA ILE A 667 5.00 -34.17 22.27
C ILE A 667 5.55 -35.47 21.66
N GLN A 668 4.80 -36.57 21.71
CA GLN A 668 5.22 -37.86 21.12
C GLN A 668 5.37 -37.81 19.60
N THR A 669 4.60 -36.95 18.93
CA THR A 669 4.73 -36.74 17.47
C THR A 669 5.79 -35.70 17.14
N ALA A 670 6.02 -34.73 18.05
CA ALA A 670 7.11 -33.77 17.94
C ALA A 670 8.50 -34.44 18.01
N GLU A 671 8.69 -35.42 18.91
CA GLU A 671 9.94 -36.21 19.00
C GLU A 671 10.23 -36.97 17.69
N LYS A 672 9.25 -37.70 17.16
CA LYS A 672 9.35 -38.39 15.86
C LYS A 672 9.63 -37.43 14.70
N TYR A 673 9.08 -36.22 14.75
CA TYR A 673 9.40 -35.20 13.76
C TYR A 673 10.86 -34.73 13.89
N VAL A 674 11.38 -34.46 15.10
CA VAL A 674 12.80 -34.13 15.31
C VAL A 674 13.73 -35.27 14.89
N GLU A 675 13.30 -36.52 15.01
CA GLU A 675 14.03 -37.68 14.48
C GLU A 675 14.13 -37.63 12.93
N SER A 676 13.05 -37.23 12.24
CA SER A 676 13.00 -37.07 10.78
C SER A 676 13.73 -35.86 10.18
N ILE A 677 14.11 -34.85 10.99
CA ILE A 677 14.87 -33.68 10.51
C ILE A 677 16.27 -34.13 10.00
N PRO A 678 16.79 -33.59 8.88
CA PRO A 678 18.15 -33.89 8.44
C PRO A 678 19.20 -33.43 9.47
N LYS A 679 20.26 -34.23 9.69
CA LYS A 679 21.34 -33.93 10.65
C LYS A 679 21.82 -32.46 10.68
N PRO A 680 22.16 -31.78 9.55
CA PRO A 680 22.66 -30.40 9.60
C PRO A 680 21.65 -29.35 10.11
N PHE A 681 20.37 -29.69 10.26
CA PHE A 681 19.35 -28.80 10.81
C PHE A 681 18.94 -29.16 12.25
N LYS A 682 19.60 -30.14 12.91
CA LYS A 682 19.32 -30.51 14.32
C LYS A 682 20.07 -29.62 15.31
N SER A 683 19.81 -28.32 15.25
CA SER A 683 20.49 -27.28 16.03
C SER A 683 19.92 -27.11 17.46
N GLU A 684 20.60 -26.27 18.25
CA GLU A 684 20.09 -25.73 19.52
C GLU A 684 18.65 -25.21 19.41
N LEU A 685 18.30 -24.51 18.32
CA LEU A 685 16.97 -23.95 18.09
C LEU A 685 15.88 -25.02 18.03
N ILE A 686 16.16 -26.17 17.41
CA ILE A 686 15.23 -27.29 17.32
C ILE A 686 15.01 -27.91 18.69
N TYR A 687 16.09 -28.25 19.40
CA TYR A 687 15.97 -28.90 20.72
C TYR A 687 15.42 -27.95 21.79
N ARG A 688 15.74 -26.65 21.75
CA ARG A 688 15.14 -25.62 22.60
C ARG A 688 13.64 -25.44 22.34
N THR A 689 13.20 -25.53 21.08
CA THR A 689 11.77 -25.51 20.73
C THR A 689 11.04 -26.77 21.22
N LEU A 690 11.65 -27.96 21.08
CA LEU A 690 11.11 -29.20 21.65
C LEU A 690 11.01 -29.11 23.19
N LEU A 691 12.04 -28.57 23.85
CA LEU A 691 12.12 -28.40 25.30
C LEU A 691 11.04 -27.45 25.81
N ALA A 692 10.81 -26.31 25.16
CA ALA A 692 9.69 -25.42 25.46
C ALA A 692 8.32 -26.13 25.30
N GLY A 693 8.22 -27.08 24.38
CA GLY A 693 7.10 -28.01 24.27
C GLY A 693 6.96 -28.97 25.46
N CYS A 694 8.07 -29.50 25.99
CA CYS A 694 8.06 -30.30 27.23
C CYS A 694 7.47 -29.50 28.40
N VAL A 695 7.78 -28.20 28.50
CA VAL A 695 7.26 -27.30 29.55
C VAL A 695 5.76 -27.06 29.40
N GLN A 696 5.29 -26.81 28.16
CA GLN A 696 3.85 -26.64 27.87
C GLN A 696 3.06 -27.91 28.20
N CYS A 697 3.59 -29.09 27.85
CA CYS A 697 2.98 -30.39 28.16
C CYS A 697 3.27 -30.91 29.58
N LEU A 698 3.91 -30.13 30.46
CA LEU A 698 4.28 -30.50 31.84
C LEU A 698 5.01 -31.87 31.97
N ASN A 699 5.82 -32.25 30.99
CA ASN A 699 6.43 -33.59 30.95
C ASN A 699 7.92 -33.56 31.36
N MET A 700 8.18 -33.65 32.66
CA MET A 700 9.51 -33.63 33.27
C MET A 700 10.48 -34.65 32.63
N LYS A 701 10.10 -35.94 32.59
CA LYS A 701 10.96 -37.02 32.06
C LYS A 701 11.39 -36.77 30.60
N LYS A 702 10.53 -36.16 29.78
CA LYS A 702 10.88 -35.78 28.40
C LYS A 702 11.75 -34.54 28.33
N ALA A 703 11.52 -33.53 29.17
CA ALA A 703 12.41 -32.36 29.26
C ALA A 703 13.84 -32.76 29.62
N GLU A 704 13.98 -33.59 30.66
CA GLU A 704 15.27 -34.13 31.13
C GLU A 704 15.96 -34.94 30.02
N ALA A 705 15.23 -35.81 29.32
CA ALA A 705 15.78 -36.59 28.20
C ALA A 705 16.17 -35.72 26.99
N VAL A 706 15.42 -34.67 26.67
CA VAL A 706 15.76 -33.70 25.61
C VAL A 706 16.99 -32.89 25.99
N PHE A 707 17.11 -32.48 27.25
CA PHE A 707 18.28 -31.74 27.74
C PHE A 707 19.54 -32.60 27.82
N LYS A 708 19.41 -33.87 28.23
CA LYS A 708 20.51 -34.83 28.12
C LYS A 708 20.98 -34.98 26.66
N LYS A 709 20.04 -35.06 25.69
CA LYS A 709 20.36 -35.08 24.26
C LYS A 709 21.06 -33.80 23.75
N ILE A 710 20.78 -32.62 24.32
CA ILE A 710 21.54 -31.38 24.00
C ILE A 710 23.02 -31.55 24.39
N ARG A 711 23.29 -32.07 25.60
CA ARG A 711 24.65 -32.34 26.09
C ARG A 711 25.36 -33.47 25.32
N GLU A 712 24.65 -34.56 25.01
CA GLU A 712 25.15 -35.69 24.20
C GLU A 712 25.46 -35.33 22.74
N LEU A 713 24.99 -34.17 22.26
CA LEU A 713 25.25 -33.64 20.92
C LEU A 713 26.25 -32.47 20.92
N GLU A 714 26.89 -32.18 22.07
CA GLU A 714 27.83 -31.07 22.27
C GLU A 714 27.26 -29.69 21.84
N LEU A 715 25.93 -29.54 21.91
CA LEU A 715 25.25 -28.29 21.58
C LEU A 715 25.37 -27.29 22.74
N PRO A 716 25.57 -25.99 22.46
CA PRO A 716 25.77 -24.99 23.51
C PRO A 716 24.55 -24.88 24.42
N ILE A 717 24.75 -25.06 25.72
CA ILE A 717 23.69 -24.96 26.72
C ILE A 717 23.33 -23.48 26.91
N THR A 718 22.29 -23.01 26.22
CA THR A 718 21.86 -21.62 26.37
C THR A 718 21.05 -21.43 27.66
N ILE A 719 21.15 -20.23 28.23
CA ILE A 719 20.34 -19.84 29.39
C ILE A 719 18.83 -19.95 29.12
N ASN A 720 18.41 -19.85 27.86
CA ASN A 720 17.01 -20.08 27.49
C ASN A 720 16.58 -21.54 27.73
N ALA A 721 17.44 -22.52 27.46
CA ALA A 721 17.17 -23.92 27.76
C ALA A 721 17.12 -24.17 29.28
N CYS A 722 18.06 -23.58 30.03
CA CYS A 722 18.08 -23.64 31.50
C CYS A 722 16.79 -23.04 32.11
N ASN A 723 16.39 -21.85 31.65
CA ASN A 723 15.17 -21.18 32.11
C ASN A 723 13.90 -22.01 31.82
N GLN A 724 13.80 -22.73 30.70
CA GLN A 724 12.68 -23.64 30.43
C GLN A 724 12.61 -24.78 31.47
N ILE A 725 13.74 -25.36 31.86
CA ILE A 725 13.78 -26.41 32.89
C ILE A 725 13.46 -25.86 34.27
N ILE A 726 13.98 -24.69 34.64
CA ILE A 726 13.67 -24.02 35.92
C ILE A 726 12.16 -23.73 36.02
N ILE A 727 11.50 -23.29 34.93
CA ILE A 727 10.04 -23.13 34.89
C ILE A 727 9.31 -24.47 35.11
N LEU A 728 9.81 -25.57 34.57
CA LEU A 728 9.19 -26.89 34.70
C LEU A 728 9.39 -27.50 36.10
N TYR A 729 10.60 -27.40 36.65
CA TYR A 729 10.91 -27.79 38.03
C TYR A 729 10.11 -26.97 39.04
N LYS A 730 10.03 -25.63 38.88
CA LYS A 730 9.19 -24.77 39.74
C LYS A 730 7.71 -25.22 39.82
N ARG A 731 7.19 -25.82 38.74
CA ARG A 731 5.81 -26.31 38.61
C ARG A 731 5.60 -27.77 39.02
N LEU A 732 6.64 -28.57 39.22
CA LEU A 732 6.51 -30.03 39.43
C LEU A 732 7.40 -30.59 40.56
N ASP A 733 8.66 -30.16 40.65
CA ASP A 733 9.59 -30.54 41.72
C ASP A 733 10.64 -29.43 41.89
N ARG A 734 10.49 -28.63 42.95
CA ARG A 734 11.37 -27.51 43.24
C ARG A 734 12.76 -27.92 43.73
N ARG A 735 12.95 -29.17 44.17
CA ARG A 735 14.24 -29.63 44.75
C ARG A 735 15.34 -29.64 43.68
N LYS A 736 15.01 -30.09 42.46
CA LYS A 736 15.90 -30.15 41.30
C LYS A 736 16.38 -28.79 40.78
N ILE A 737 15.85 -27.68 41.30
CA ILE A 737 16.33 -26.34 40.96
C ILE A 737 17.78 -26.15 41.43
N ALA A 738 18.16 -26.73 42.59
CA ALA A 738 19.54 -26.68 43.07
C ALA A 738 20.51 -27.40 42.12
N ASP A 739 20.16 -28.62 41.68
CA ASP A 739 20.94 -29.40 40.71
C ASP A 739 21.16 -28.63 39.39
N MET A 740 20.14 -27.88 38.95
CA MET A 740 20.21 -27.05 37.74
C MET A 740 21.09 -25.81 37.91
N LEU A 741 21.18 -25.24 39.12
CA LEU A 741 22.08 -24.12 39.40
C LEU A 741 23.55 -24.56 39.42
N LEU A 742 23.87 -25.66 40.10
CA LEU A 742 25.20 -26.27 40.07
C LEU A 742 25.62 -26.61 38.63
N LEU A 743 24.69 -27.06 37.80
CA LEU A 743 24.97 -27.32 36.38
C LEU A 743 25.20 -26.01 35.58
N MET A 744 24.49 -24.92 35.89
CA MET A 744 24.77 -23.61 35.27
C MET A 744 26.14 -23.06 35.66
N GLU A 745 26.60 -23.27 36.90
CA GLU A 745 27.94 -22.91 37.35
C GLU A 745 29.03 -23.71 36.62
N VAL A 746 28.90 -25.05 36.58
CA VAL A 746 29.86 -25.95 35.90
C VAL A 746 29.97 -25.64 34.41
N GLU A 747 28.85 -25.36 33.74
CA GLU A 747 28.79 -25.04 32.31
C GLU A 747 29.04 -23.53 32.03
N ASN A 748 29.43 -22.74 33.04
CA ASN A 748 29.72 -21.30 32.98
C ASN A 748 28.57 -20.40 32.43
N VAL A 749 27.32 -20.83 32.58
CA VAL A 749 26.13 -20.12 32.10
C VAL A 749 25.66 -19.11 33.16
N LYS A 750 26.20 -17.88 33.13
CA LYS A 750 25.79 -16.79 34.03
C LYS A 750 24.27 -16.58 34.05
N PRO A 751 23.61 -16.51 35.23
CA PRO A 751 22.18 -16.26 35.34
C PRO A 751 21.71 -14.96 34.70
N SER A 752 20.41 -14.89 34.38
CA SER A 752 19.74 -13.73 33.80
C SER A 752 18.71 -13.15 34.77
N LEU A 753 18.24 -11.92 34.52
CA LEU A 753 17.13 -11.31 35.26
C LEU A 753 15.88 -12.22 35.32
N LEU A 754 15.57 -12.93 34.23
CA LEU A 754 14.48 -13.92 34.22
C LEU A 754 14.79 -15.13 35.10
N THR A 755 16.05 -15.59 35.13
CA THR A 755 16.50 -16.67 36.00
C THR A 755 16.35 -16.27 37.47
N TYR A 756 16.92 -15.13 37.88
CA TYR A 756 16.77 -14.64 39.25
C TYR A 756 15.31 -14.46 39.65
N ARG A 757 14.47 -13.86 38.78
CA ARG A 757 13.02 -13.77 39.03
C ARG A 757 12.38 -15.13 39.29
N LEU A 758 12.71 -16.16 38.52
CA LEU A 758 12.15 -17.51 38.70
C LEU A 758 12.61 -18.16 40.01
N LEU A 759 13.86 -17.94 40.41
CA LEU A 759 14.41 -18.45 41.68
C LEU A 759 13.79 -17.74 42.89
N ILE A 760 13.76 -16.40 42.87
CA ILE A 760 13.11 -15.54 43.89
C ILE A 760 11.63 -15.93 44.04
N ASP A 761 10.90 -16.06 42.93
CA ASP A 761 9.49 -16.48 42.95
C ASP A 761 9.31 -17.94 43.41
N SER A 762 10.30 -18.82 43.20
CA SER A 762 10.27 -20.19 43.72
C SER A 762 10.60 -20.30 45.21
N LYS A 763 11.43 -19.38 45.75
CA LYS A 763 11.76 -19.30 47.18
C LYS A 763 10.61 -18.69 47.98
N GLY A 764 10.03 -17.60 47.49
CA GLY A 764 8.82 -17.00 48.08
C GLY A 764 7.61 -17.95 48.06
N GLU A 765 7.41 -18.72 46.99
CA GLU A 765 6.39 -19.78 46.97
C GLU A 765 6.68 -20.98 47.91
N SER A 766 7.85 -21.05 48.55
CA SER A 766 8.17 -21.98 49.63
C SER A 766 8.30 -21.30 51.00
N ASP A 767 7.88 -20.04 51.12
CA ASP A 767 7.99 -19.18 52.31
C ASP A 767 9.43 -19.00 52.85
N ASP A 768 10.43 -19.28 52.01
CA ASP A 768 11.85 -19.08 52.31
C ASP A 768 12.25 -17.64 51.99
N ILE A 769 11.74 -16.72 52.82
CA ILE A 769 11.97 -15.27 52.70
C ILE A 769 13.47 -14.93 52.85
N VAL A 770 14.22 -15.68 53.67
CA VAL A 770 15.67 -15.46 53.85
C VAL A 770 16.45 -15.87 52.59
N GLY A 771 16.16 -17.03 52.01
CA GLY A 771 16.73 -17.45 50.73
C GLY A 771 16.29 -16.56 49.54
N MET A 772 15.09 -15.97 49.62
CA MET A 772 14.60 -14.98 48.66
C MET A 772 15.40 -13.66 48.73
N GLU A 773 15.68 -13.17 49.95
CA GLU A 773 16.52 -11.99 50.19
C GLU A 773 17.97 -12.21 49.74
N GLN A 774 18.56 -13.37 50.06
CA GLN A 774 19.91 -13.74 49.62
C GLN A 774 20.05 -13.74 48.09
N LEU A 775 19.07 -14.31 47.37
CA LEU A 775 19.07 -14.30 45.89
C LEU A 775 18.96 -12.89 45.30
N PHE A 776 18.29 -11.96 45.98
CA PHE A 776 18.15 -10.57 45.54
C PHE A 776 19.46 -9.79 45.69
N GLU A 777 20.19 -9.98 46.79
CA GLU A 777 21.51 -9.36 46.97
C GLU A 777 22.58 -10.00 46.08
N ILE A 778 22.52 -11.32 45.83
CA ILE A 778 23.38 -11.99 44.83
C ILE A 778 23.13 -11.40 43.43
N MET A 779 21.87 -11.20 43.03
CA MET A 779 21.52 -10.59 41.75
C MET A 779 22.13 -9.18 41.59
N LYS A 780 22.12 -8.36 42.65
CA LYS A 780 22.79 -7.05 42.66
C LYS A 780 24.31 -7.17 42.57
N ALA A 781 24.92 -8.11 43.30
CA ALA A 781 26.37 -8.35 43.28
C ALA A 781 26.87 -8.81 41.90
N ASP A 782 26.07 -9.60 41.17
CA ASP A 782 26.31 -10.00 39.77
C ASP A 782 26.15 -8.83 38.76
N GLY A 783 25.75 -7.64 39.22
CA GLY A 783 25.51 -6.46 38.38
C GLY A 783 24.18 -6.46 37.63
N VAL A 784 23.25 -7.37 37.98
CA VAL A 784 21.93 -7.47 37.35
C VAL A 784 20.96 -6.54 38.08
N LEU A 785 20.66 -5.39 37.48
CA LEU A 785 19.70 -4.44 38.04
C LEU A 785 18.28 -5.03 38.11
N PRO A 786 17.54 -4.82 39.21
CA PRO A 786 16.15 -5.28 39.32
C PRO A 786 15.24 -4.54 38.35
N ASP A 787 14.19 -5.23 37.89
CA ASP A 787 13.08 -4.61 37.18
C ASP A 787 11.81 -4.59 38.03
N THR A 788 10.80 -3.86 37.55
CA THR A 788 9.46 -3.80 38.15
C THR A 788 8.89 -5.18 38.47
N ASN A 789 9.19 -6.20 37.66
CA ASN A 789 8.69 -7.55 37.86
C ASN A 789 9.34 -8.27 39.06
N VAL A 790 10.66 -8.14 39.25
CA VAL A 790 11.35 -8.70 40.43
C VAL A 790 10.84 -8.03 41.70
N LEU A 791 10.76 -6.70 41.72
CA LEU A 791 10.22 -5.94 42.86
C LEU A 791 8.75 -6.30 43.14
N THR A 792 7.92 -6.45 42.10
CA THR A 792 6.52 -6.95 42.21
C THR A 792 6.45 -8.35 42.82
N THR A 793 7.34 -9.26 42.42
CA THR A 793 7.42 -10.61 42.98
C THR A 793 7.85 -10.59 44.45
N LEU A 794 8.84 -9.76 44.82
CA LEU A 794 9.27 -9.59 46.21
C LEU A 794 8.15 -9.03 47.09
N ALA A 795 7.53 -7.92 46.69
CA ALA A 795 6.42 -7.30 47.42
C ALA A 795 5.25 -8.28 47.61
N LYS A 796 4.86 -9.04 46.57
CA LYS A 796 3.84 -10.08 46.66
C LYS A 796 4.17 -11.12 47.74
N HIS A 797 5.40 -11.62 47.79
CA HIS A 797 5.80 -12.68 48.73
C HIS A 797 6.01 -12.16 50.16
N TYR A 798 6.51 -10.93 50.33
CA TYR A 798 6.50 -10.27 51.65
C TYR A 798 5.08 -10.09 52.19
N LEU A 799 4.09 -9.80 51.34
CA LEU A 799 2.69 -9.68 51.77
C LEU A 799 2.08 -11.03 52.18
N SER A 800 2.39 -12.14 51.50
CA SER A 800 1.95 -13.48 51.94
C SER A 800 2.64 -13.95 53.22
N GLY A 801 3.92 -13.63 53.40
CA GLY A 801 4.67 -13.88 54.65
C GLY A 801 4.36 -12.89 55.78
N GLY A 802 3.42 -11.96 55.59
CA GLY A 802 2.99 -10.99 56.61
C GLY A 802 3.95 -9.80 56.87
N PHE A 803 5.08 -9.72 56.16
CA PHE A 803 6.11 -8.67 56.31
C PHE A 803 5.68 -7.34 55.67
N ARG A 804 4.56 -6.77 56.14
CA ARG A 804 3.92 -5.54 55.62
C ARG A 804 4.89 -4.38 55.42
N ASN A 805 5.76 -4.11 56.40
CA ASN A 805 6.71 -2.98 56.33
C ASN A 805 7.74 -3.19 55.19
N LYS A 806 8.30 -4.40 55.04
CA LYS A 806 9.20 -4.72 53.92
C LYS A 806 8.48 -4.60 52.59
N ALA A 807 7.24 -5.08 52.51
CA ALA A 807 6.43 -4.94 51.30
C ALA A 807 6.16 -3.46 50.93
N GLN A 808 5.88 -2.61 51.92
CA GLN A 808 5.67 -1.17 51.71
C GLN A 808 6.93 -0.50 51.16
N THR A 809 8.11 -0.73 51.75
CA THR A 809 9.37 -0.15 51.25
C THR A 809 9.69 -0.57 49.81
N ILE A 810 9.35 -1.80 49.40
CA ILE A 810 9.50 -2.23 48.00
C ILE A 810 8.48 -1.57 47.07
N LEU A 811 7.28 -1.22 47.54
CA LEU A 811 6.31 -0.44 46.76
C LEU A 811 6.76 1.02 46.60
N GLU A 812 7.33 1.60 47.65
CA GLU A 812 7.96 2.93 47.61
C GLU A 812 9.15 2.94 46.64
N GLU A 813 10.01 1.91 46.65
CA GLU A 813 11.09 1.72 45.66
C GLU A 813 10.57 1.65 44.21
N ILE A 814 9.42 1.01 43.97
CA ILE A 814 8.75 0.96 42.65
C ILE A 814 8.21 2.35 42.22
N GLU A 815 7.88 3.24 43.16
CA GLU A 815 7.35 4.59 42.90
C GLU A 815 8.44 5.69 42.80
N GLU A 816 9.58 5.50 43.45
CA GLU A 816 10.75 6.38 43.39
C GLU A 816 11.62 6.13 42.15
N GLY A 817 11.77 4.86 41.75
CA GLY A 817 12.36 4.51 40.46
C GLY A 817 11.60 5.18 39.31
N LYS A 818 12.30 5.62 38.25
CA LYS A 818 11.68 6.31 37.09
C LYS A 818 10.91 5.35 36.17
N LEU A 819 9.88 4.73 36.73
CA LEU A 819 8.89 3.85 36.11
C LEU A 819 7.47 4.41 36.23
N LYS A 820 7.30 5.63 36.75
CA LYS A 820 6.01 6.35 36.91
C LYS A 820 5.19 6.49 35.62
N GLU A 821 5.84 6.56 34.46
CA GLU A 821 5.17 6.57 33.15
C GLU A 821 4.77 5.16 32.66
N SER A 822 5.35 4.10 33.24
CA SER A 822 5.16 2.73 32.75
C SER A 822 3.77 2.17 33.13
N LEU A 823 3.01 1.77 32.11
CA LEU A 823 1.74 1.05 32.26
C LEU A 823 1.88 -0.27 33.04
N GLY A 824 3.10 -0.82 33.11
CA GLY A 824 3.44 -2.01 33.88
C GLY A 824 3.41 -1.77 35.39
N ALA A 825 4.00 -0.67 35.86
CA ALA A 825 4.06 -0.34 37.29
C ALA A 825 2.67 -0.05 37.86
N ARG A 826 1.89 0.84 37.24
CA ARG A 826 0.51 1.17 37.67
C ARG A 826 -0.37 -0.06 37.79
N ARG A 827 -0.30 -0.97 36.80
CA ARG A 827 -1.01 -2.26 36.82
C ARG A 827 -0.58 -3.17 37.99
N ALA A 828 0.69 -3.16 38.38
CA ALA A 828 1.23 -4.01 39.44
C ALA A 828 0.94 -3.46 40.84
N LEU A 829 1.01 -2.13 41.03
CA LEU A 829 0.79 -1.48 42.33
C LEU A 829 -0.65 -1.63 42.84
N LEU A 830 -1.66 -1.46 41.97
CA LEU A 830 -3.09 -1.56 42.32
C LEU A 830 -3.45 -2.82 43.15
N PRO A 831 -3.17 -4.07 42.69
CA PRO A 831 -3.49 -5.28 43.45
C PRO A 831 -2.56 -5.52 44.66
N LEU A 832 -1.41 -4.83 44.77
CA LEU A 832 -0.49 -4.94 45.91
C LEU A 832 -0.91 -4.02 47.05
N TYR A 833 -1.19 -2.74 46.80
CA TYR A 833 -1.77 -1.84 47.82
C TYR A 833 -3.15 -2.31 48.30
N ALA A 834 -3.97 -2.89 47.42
CA ALA A 834 -5.20 -3.58 47.82
C ALA A 834 -4.96 -4.78 48.76
N SER A 835 -3.79 -5.42 48.70
CA SER A 835 -3.41 -6.53 49.58
C SER A 835 -2.74 -6.06 50.88
N LEU A 836 -2.20 -4.83 50.93
CA LEU A 836 -1.90 -4.13 52.19
C LEU A 836 -3.18 -3.71 52.91
N GLY A 837 -4.22 -3.34 52.17
CA GLY A 837 -5.47 -2.74 52.68
C GLY A 837 -5.57 -1.23 52.45
N SER A 838 -4.60 -0.62 51.75
CA SER A 838 -4.49 0.83 51.54
C SER A 838 -5.47 1.35 50.48
N SER A 839 -6.74 1.46 50.85
CA SER A 839 -7.84 2.00 50.01
C SER A 839 -7.47 3.30 49.29
N ASP A 840 -6.84 4.23 50.01
CA ASP A 840 -6.62 5.59 49.51
C ASP A 840 -5.49 5.66 48.46
N GLU A 841 -4.51 4.75 48.55
CA GLU A 841 -3.48 4.62 47.53
C GLU A 841 -3.99 3.91 46.26
N VAL A 842 -4.90 2.95 46.41
CA VAL A 842 -5.64 2.41 45.25
C VAL A 842 -6.50 3.52 44.59
N ALA A 843 -7.07 4.45 45.38
CA ALA A 843 -7.75 5.64 44.85
C ALA A 843 -6.78 6.67 44.23
N ARG A 844 -5.55 6.81 44.74
CA ARG A 844 -4.51 7.68 44.19
C ARG A 844 -4.06 7.18 42.82
N ILE A 845 -3.60 5.93 42.76
CA ILE A 845 -3.08 5.28 41.55
C ILE A 845 -4.17 5.18 40.47
N TRP A 846 -5.42 4.89 40.85
CA TRP A 846 -6.53 4.86 39.89
C TRP A 846 -6.82 6.23 39.25
N ARG A 847 -6.64 7.34 39.98
CA ARG A 847 -6.72 8.70 39.40
C ARG A 847 -5.52 9.01 38.51
N GLU A 848 -4.32 8.56 38.89
CA GLU A 848 -3.09 8.71 38.09
C GLU A 848 -3.11 7.90 36.78
N CYS A 849 -3.98 6.89 36.64
CA CYS A 849 -4.23 6.21 35.36
C CYS A 849 -4.89 7.13 34.30
N GLY A 850 -5.48 8.26 34.69
CA GLY A 850 -5.99 9.29 33.79
C GLY A 850 -7.30 8.93 33.04
N LEU A 851 -7.59 9.69 31.98
CA LEU A 851 -8.84 9.57 31.20
C LEU A 851 -8.86 8.41 30.19
N ASP A 852 -7.74 7.70 30.01
CA ASP A 852 -7.66 6.52 29.13
C ASP A 852 -6.91 5.32 29.75
N PRO A 853 -7.46 4.71 30.81
CA PRO A 853 -6.88 3.52 31.42
C PRO A 853 -6.96 2.33 30.45
N THR A 854 -5.88 1.56 30.33
CA THR A 854 -5.88 0.37 29.47
C THR A 854 -6.75 -0.74 30.05
N ILE A 855 -7.24 -1.64 29.18
CA ILE A 855 -7.98 -2.86 29.55
C ILE A 855 -7.35 -3.62 30.74
N ASN A 856 -6.02 -3.66 30.83
CA ASN A 856 -5.32 -4.39 31.89
C ASN A 856 -5.29 -3.65 33.23
N GLU A 857 -5.21 -2.32 33.23
CA GLU A 857 -5.29 -1.48 34.44
C GLU A 857 -6.73 -1.46 34.95
N CYS A 858 -7.70 -1.34 34.04
CA CYS A 858 -9.12 -1.52 34.28
C CYS A 858 -9.47 -2.84 34.98
N ILE A 859 -8.93 -3.98 34.51
CA ILE A 859 -9.12 -5.29 35.17
C ILE A 859 -8.41 -5.33 36.53
N ALA A 860 -7.19 -4.81 36.63
CA ALA A 860 -6.44 -4.77 37.90
C ALA A 860 -7.15 -3.91 38.97
N ALA A 861 -7.80 -2.82 38.58
CA ALA A 861 -8.62 -1.98 39.45
C ALA A 861 -9.88 -2.69 39.96
N ILE A 862 -10.59 -3.47 39.10
CA ILE A 862 -11.71 -4.32 39.54
C ILE A 862 -11.24 -5.34 40.58
N GLU A 863 -10.13 -6.05 40.34
CA GLU A 863 -9.59 -7.01 41.31
C GLU A 863 -9.09 -6.34 42.60
N ALA A 864 -8.54 -5.13 42.52
CA ALA A 864 -8.09 -4.35 43.66
C ALA A 864 -9.26 -3.85 44.55
N TRP A 865 -10.27 -3.21 43.95
CA TRP A 865 -11.47 -2.77 44.68
C TRP A 865 -12.27 -3.95 45.22
N GLY A 866 -12.31 -5.07 44.49
CA GLY A 866 -12.88 -6.33 44.96
C GLY A 866 -12.18 -6.87 46.21
N LYS A 867 -10.83 -6.94 46.22
CA LYS A 867 -10.07 -7.34 47.43
C LYS A 867 -10.35 -6.44 48.64
N LEU A 868 -10.56 -5.15 48.42
CA LEU A 868 -10.88 -4.17 49.46
C LEU A 868 -12.35 -4.17 49.92
N GLY A 869 -13.21 -5.03 49.34
CA GLY A 869 -14.65 -5.08 49.64
C GLY A 869 -15.46 -3.91 49.07
N GLN A 870 -14.85 -3.02 48.30
CA GLN A 870 -15.49 -1.80 47.77
C GLN A 870 -16.12 -2.08 46.40
N VAL A 871 -17.11 -3.00 46.40
CA VAL A 871 -17.73 -3.55 45.19
C VAL A 871 -18.33 -2.45 44.29
N GLU A 872 -18.92 -1.41 44.87
CA GLU A 872 -19.47 -0.25 44.13
C GLU A 872 -18.43 0.46 43.26
N LYS A 873 -17.17 0.54 43.72
CA LYS A 873 -16.07 1.11 42.92
C LYS A 873 -15.64 0.16 41.79
N ALA A 874 -15.69 -1.16 42.02
CA ALA A 874 -15.45 -2.14 40.96
C ALA A 874 -16.56 -2.09 39.88
N GLU A 875 -17.82 -1.92 40.28
CA GLU A 875 -18.98 -1.74 39.40
C GLU A 875 -18.86 -0.44 38.59
N ALA A 876 -18.53 0.69 39.21
CA ALA A 876 -18.33 1.96 38.52
C ALA A 876 -17.21 1.89 37.46
N VAL A 877 -16.10 1.20 37.77
CA VAL A 877 -15.00 0.95 36.82
C VAL A 877 -15.44 0.05 35.65
N PHE A 878 -16.35 -0.91 35.89
CA PHE A 878 -16.90 -1.77 34.83
C PHE A 878 -17.90 -1.03 33.92
N GLU A 879 -18.80 -0.21 34.47
CA GLU A 879 -19.74 0.60 33.68
C GLU A 879 -19.01 1.68 32.86
N MET A 880 -17.92 2.26 33.39
CA MET A 880 -17.02 3.13 32.61
C MET A 880 -16.45 2.40 31.37
N MET A 881 -16.05 1.12 31.50
CA MET A 881 -15.60 0.32 30.36
C MET A 881 -16.73 0.05 29.36
N LEU A 882 -17.96 -0.22 29.82
CA LEU A 882 -19.11 -0.42 28.93
C LEU A 882 -19.44 0.84 28.12
N GLN A 883 -19.40 2.02 28.75
CA GLN A 883 -19.63 3.30 28.07
C GLN A 883 -18.52 3.61 27.05
N LYS A 884 -17.24 3.37 27.42
CA LYS A 884 -16.10 3.71 26.55
C LYS A 884 -15.85 2.69 25.43
N TRP A 885 -16.10 1.41 25.66
CA TRP A 885 -15.78 0.33 24.72
C TRP A 885 -17.04 -0.47 24.34
N LYS A 886 -17.57 -0.18 23.14
CA LYS A 886 -18.79 -0.80 22.55
C LYS A 886 -18.81 -2.34 22.45
N LYS A 887 -17.73 -3.05 22.82
CA LYS A 887 -17.72 -4.50 22.97
C LYS A 887 -16.63 -4.96 23.94
N LEU A 888 -17.02 -5.41 25.14
CA LEU A 888 -16.11 -6.03 26.10
C LEU A 888 -15.80 -7.49 25.72
N SER A 889 -14.60 -7.96 26.08
CA SER A 889 -14.21 -9.38 26.07
C SER A 889 -14.67 -10.11 27.34
N SER A 890 -14.73 -11.45 27.29
CA SER A 890 -15.07 -12.31 28.43
C SER A 890 -14.18 -12.12 29.66
N ARG A 891 -12.94 -11.61 29.51
CA ARG A 891 -12.03 -11.36 30.64
C ARG A 891 -12.55 -10.27 31.59
N HIS A 892 -13.25 -9.26 31.09
CA HIS A 892 -13.77 -8.18 31.93
C HIS A 892 -14.94 -8.67 32.78
N TYR A 893 -15.90 -9.37 32.16
CA TYR A 893 -17.01 -10.01 32.86
C TYR A 893 -16.50 -11.04 33.89
N SER A 894 -15.50 -11.85 33.53
CA SER A 894 -14.90 -12.81 34.45
C SER A 894 -14.20 -12.16 35.65
N ALA A 895 -13.67 -10.94 35.51
CA ALA A 895 -13.06 -10.20 36.63
C ALA A 895 -14.13 -9.70 37.61
N LEU A 896 -15.19 -9.05 37.14
CA LEU A 896 -16.27 -8.58 38.02
C LEU A 896 -17.09 -9.74 38.59
N LEU A 897 -17.33 -10.81 37.82
CA LEU A 897 -18.01 -12.01 38.30
C LEU A 897 -17.24 -12.68 39.45
N LYS A 898 -15.89 -12.70 39.38
CA LYS A 898 -15.05 -13.16 40.49
C LYS A 898 -15.24 -12.30 41.75
N VAL A 899 -15.30 -10.97 41.63
CA VAL A 899 -15.60 -10.10 42.78
C VAL A 899 -16.97 -10.43 43.39
N TYR A 900 -17.99 -10.70 42.57
CA TYR A 900 -19.30 -11.14 43.07
C TYR A 900 -19.27 -12.55 43.71
N VAL A 901 -18.45 -13.47 43.21
CA VAL A 901 -18.23 -14.80 43.85
C VAL A 901 -17.57 -14.62 45.22
N ASP A 902 -16.45 -13.87 45.27
CA ASP A 902 -15.65 -13.66 46.48
C ASP A 902 -16.46 -12.97 47.61
N HIS A 903 -17.41 -12.09 47.24
CA HIS A 903 -18.34 -11.41 48.17
C HIS A 903 -19.74 -12.06 48.29
N LYS A 904 -19.96 -13.25 47.72
CA LYS A 904 -21.24 -13.99 47.77
C LYS A 904 -22.46 -13.24 47.23
N LEU A 905 -22.26 -12.30 46.29
CA LEU A 905 -23.31 -11.46 45.69
C LEU A 905 -24.05 -12.19 44.54
N VAL A 906 -24.76 -13.27 44.91
CA VAL A 906 -25.38 -14.22 43.96
C VAL A 906 -26.36 -13.58 42.96
N THR A 907 -27.11 -12.55 43.37
CA THR A 907 -28.07 -11.83 42.50
C THR A 907 -27.37 -11.04 41.40
N LYS A 908 -26.47 -10.11 41.79
CA LYS A 908 -25.63 -9.36 40.84
C LYS A 908 -24.79 -10.28 39.94
N GLY A 909 -24.33 -11.41 40.47
CA GLY A 909 -23.66 -12.47 39.70
C GLY A 909 -24.51 -13.02 38.54
N LYS A 910 -25.80 -13.30 38.79
CA LYS A 910 -26.74 -13.77 37.75
C LYS A 910 -27.06 -12.68 36.72
N GLU A 911 -27.25 -11.44 37.15
CA GLU A 911 -27.50 -10.28 36.28
C GLU A 911 -26.31 -9.96 35.34
N LEU A 912 -25.08 -10.14 35.83
CA LEU A 912 -23.88 -9.99 35.01
C LEU A 912 -23.75 -11.11 33.97
N VAL A 913 -24.24 -12.31 34.26
CA VAL A 913 -24.26 -13.46 33.34
C VAL A 913 -25.32 -13.29 32.25
N THR A 914 -26.53 -12.82 32.56
CA THR A 914 -27.51 -12.51 31.50
C THR A 914 -27.03 -11.36 30.60
N ARG A 915 -26.34 -10.35 31.16
CA ARG A 915 -25.62 -9.32 30.39
C ARG A 915 -24.46 -9.88 29.53
N TRP A 916 -23.79 -10.96 29.94
CA TRP A 916 -22.78 -11.68 29.14
C TRP A 916 -23.42 -12.41 27.97
N GLU A 917 -24.52 -13.15 28.22
CA GLU A 917 -25.26 -13.91 27.21
C GLU A 917 -25.80 -12.99 26.09
N ILE A 918 -26.43 -11.87 26.46
CA ILE A 918 -26.93 -10.85 25.53
C ILE A 918 -25.80 -10.25 24.66
N ALA A 919 -24.57 -10.18 25.17
CA ALA A 919 -23.41 -9.70 24.42
C ALA A 919 -22.87 -10.74 23.38
N GLY A 920 -23.44 -11.95 23.32
CA GLY A 920 -23.07 -12.99 22.36
C GLY A 920 -21.66 -13.58 22.59
N LEU A 921 -21.19 -13.56 23.84
CA LEU A 921 -19.86 -14.05 24.23
C LEU A 921 -19.95 -15.52 24.69
N GLY A 922 -19.04 -16.37 24.20
CA GLY A 922 -19.10 -17.81 24.46
C GLY A 922 -18.91 -18.22 25.93
N TRP A 923 -19.62 -19.28 26.31
CA TRP A 923 -19.69 -19.89 27.64
C TRP A 923 -18.39 -20.41 28.32
N PRO A 924 -17.31 -20.85 27.64
CA PRO A 924 -16.28 -21.73 28.25
C PRO A 924 -15.56 -21.23 29.52
N THR A 925 -15.56 -19.92 29.82
CA THR A 925 -14.93 -19.35 31.03
C THR A 925 -15.92 -18.88 32.09
N ALA A 926 -17.22 -18.81 31.78
CA ALA A 926 -18.25 -18.48 32.77
C ALA A 926 -18.63 -19.69 33.63
N LEU A 927 -18.54 -20.90 33.07
CA LEU A 927 -19.12 -22.11 33.68
C LEU A 927 -18.50 -22.48 35.03
N ASP A 928 -17.18 -22.42 35.19
CA ASP A 928 -16.51 -22.75 36.46
C ASP A 928 -16.86 -21.74 37.58
N ALA A 929 -16.98 -20.46 37.24
CA ALA A 929 -17.40 -19.42 38.18
C ALA A 929 -18.90 -19.55 38.56
N LEU A 930 -19.76 -19.89 37.60
CA LEU A 930 -21.18 -20.17 37.82
C LEU A 930 -21.40 -21.41 38.68
N VAL A 931 -20.63 -22.48 38.46
CA VAL A 931 -20.66 -23.70 39.28
C VAL A 931 -20.21 -23.43 40.71
N ARG A 932 -19.14 -22.64 40.91
CA ARG A 932 -18.73 -22.17 42.25
C ARG A 932 -19.82 -21.32 42.93
N LEU A 933 -20.47 -20.42 42.19
CA LEU A 933 -21.57 -19.61 42.70
C LEU A 933 -22.76 -20.48 43.16
N TYR A 934 -23.16 -21.46 42.36
CA TYR A 934 -24.23 -22.41 42.73
C TYR A 934 -23.85 -23.24 43.95
N LEU A 935 -22.64 -23.79 44.00
CA LEU A 935 -22.12 -24.58 45.14
C LEU A 935 -21.85 -23.75 46.40
N SER A 936 -21.86 -22.41 46.30
CA SER A 936 -21.74 -21.49 47.45
C SER A 936 -23.09 -21.04 48.03
N GLY A 937 -24.19 -21.41 47.35
CA GLY A 937 -25.58 -21.10 47.73
C GLY A 937 -26.37 -22.29 48.24
N THR A 938 -25.68 -23.39 48.59
CA THR A 938 -26.19 -24.63 49.18
C THR A 938 -25.35 -25.03 50.37
#